data_AF-A0A0H1R5P7-F1
#
_entry.id   AF-A0A0H1R5P7-F1
#
_cell.length_a   1.000
_cell.length_b   1.000
_cell.length_c   1.000
_cell.angle_alpha   90.00
_cell.angle_beta   90.00
_cell.angle_gamma   90.00
#
_symmetry.space_group_name_H-M   'P 1'
#
loop_
_entity.id
_entity.type
_entity.pdbx_description
1 polymer ?
#
loop_
_entity_poly.entity_id
_entity_poly.type
_entity_poly.pdbx_seq_one_letter_code
_entity_poly.pdbx_strand_id
1 'polypeptide(L)'
;MALGEASTSSLLLESAFSRQAGRTITSEAIFEGRSGDFYGGWGFYFVRRYLADRHPPSHTDDPMRGYEESVAGRYLPPGRAGDRLMVYDLNKLGDDPSRGRTVGVPGGANFPEITLHKAIVGGDADDRGDYPGCVLVNVPKLKIHAQDLITNAIKNLGIGLYPTQCPSGASHGRTSWKYALPPSATPSFKAKLPHMPWVVEMDTAANLPVKDGNGAYAATKTAGMPGTQADVIRAVQNQGVFMVHVSDAIDMINLNHNPEGIAVRIPEGYIWASLDCVAMDHLCSRYCFKTVPMAEGLRLKEENGWVTEFVRHVPVAAIEGQNIVTAEGLDSPLFRYNLYRYAEERGVGRQQYYVTGWDGTTGTPLASLAGHPGRIEGAAFVELMTTTMYYNPSCMLWDMQKTLLSYAEAHDRLTGSSLVGQFMEGFDENRDGVIDYDENGRKGFWTPGFSILSHALDLQMAGDYGMLEGDFYRTANYSLKHTDPRWNPRGHDFAREYMLVWIATRAYEMSKAGTVSDDPFVPGMKWGKGMWPGWSLATRHLLSGFVYGGMSPDLVSPGSLYGTAFRYADKTLNNGGYTGSVDQAVSDPRAVALYIEAASNGAAPLDFTLYVPAGFGRLAGMKIPNVEETDDPGRIFTARFAGGREVW
;
A
#
# COMPACT_ATOMS: atom_id res chain seq x y z
N MET A 1 -23.32 -8.40 -19.94
CA MET A 1 -22.41 -7.62 -19.05
C MET A 1 -21.82 -8.59 -18.04
N ALA A 2 -20.61 -8.35 -17.54
CA ALA A 2 -19.96 -9.17 -16.51
C ALA A 2 -19.17 -8.28 -15.56
N LEU A 3 -18.91 -8.77 -14.34
CA LEU A 3 -17.97 -8.18 -13.40
C LEU A 3 -16.67 -9.00 -13.42
N GLY A 4 -15.54 -8.35 -13.65
CA GLY A 4 -14.22 -8.96 -13.48
C GLY A 4 -13.50 -8.27 -12.32
N GLU A 5 -13.01 -9.06 -11.37
CA GLU A 5 -12.25 -8.55 -10.22
C GLU A 5 -10.92 -9.29 -10.12
N ALA A 6 -9.86 -8.57 -9.73
CA ALA A 6 -8.48 -9.07 -9.72
C ALA A 6 -7.71 -8.65 -8.45
N SER A 7 -8.45 -8.47 -7.35
CA SER A 7 -7.91 -8.13 -6.04
C SER A 7 -6.91 -9.16 -5.57
N THR A 8 -5.77 -8.69 -5.04
CA THR A 8 -4.75 -9.55 -4.44
C THR A 8 -5.23 -10.21 -3.14
N SER A 9 -6.30 -9.69 -2.54
CA SER A 9 -6.85 -10.18 -1.27
C SER A 9 -7.98 -11.20 -1.45
N SER A 10 -8.45 -11.48 -2.67
CA SER A 10 -9.61 -12.36 -2.88
C SER A 10 -9.39 -13.76 -2.30
N LEU A 11 -8.22 -14.36 -2.56
CA LEU A 11 -7.84 -15.70 -2.09
C LEU A 11 -7.64 -15.76 -0.57
N LEU A 12 -7.11 -14.68 0.02
CA LEU A 12 -6.97 -14.58 1.48
C LEU A 12 -8.35 -14.53 2.15
N LEU A 13 -9.24 -13.69 1.64
CA LEU A 13 -10.60 -13.56 2.15
C LEU A 13 -11.41 -14.84 1.91
N GLU A 14 -11.19 -15.55 0.81
CA GLU A 14 -11.77 -16.87 0.52
C GLU A 14 -11.46 -17.86 1.65
N SER A 15 -10.18 -17.98 2.01
CA SER A 15 -9.73 -18.86 3.11
C SER A 15 -10.28 -18.41 4.47
N ALA A 16 -10.21 -17.12 4.78
CA ALA A 16 -10.66 -16.58 6.05
C ALA A 16 -12.18 -16.74 6.25
N PHE A 17 -12.98 -16.32 5.27
CA PHE A 17 -14.44 -16.41 5.35
C PHE A 17 -14.95 -17.84 5.24
N SER A 18 -14.26 -18.72 4.51
CA SER A 18 -14.62 -20.15 4.50
C SER A 18 -14.47 -20.78 5.89
N ARG A 19 -13.37 -20.47 6.60
CA ARG A 19 -13.17 -20.92 7.98
C ARG A 19 -14.24 -20.35 8.91
N GLN A 20 -14.52 -19.06 8.81
CA GLN A 20 -15.53 -18.40 9.65
C GLN A 20 -16.95 -18.95 9.41
N ALA A 21 -17.31 -19.22 8.16
CA ALA A 21 -18.63 -19.73 7.79
C ALA A 21 -18.78 -21.25 8.01
N GLY A 22 -17.69 -21.98 8.28
CA GLY A 22 -17.69 -23.44 8.40
C GLY A 22 -18.03 -24.18 7.09
N ARG A 23 -17.96 -23.49 5.95
CA ARG A 23 -18.21 -24.02 4.59
C ARG A 23 -17.41 -23.22 3.58
N THR A 24 -17.25 -23.74 2.36
CA THR A 24 -16.59 -23.00 1.28
C THR A 24 -17.36 -21.72 0.93
N ILE A 25 -16.64 -20.60 0.95
CA ILE A 25 -17.03 -19.31 0.41
C ILE A 25 -16.04 -19.01 -0.71
N THR A 26 -16.48 -19.03 -1.97
CA THR A 26 -15.63 -18.80 -3.16
C THR A 26 -15.26 -17.32 -3.29
N SER A 27 -14.21 -16.99 -4.05
CA SER A 27 -13.87 -15.58 -4.34
C SER A 27 -15.04 -14.82 -5.00
N GLU A 28 -15.74 -15.47 -5.92
CA GLU A 28 -16.93 -14.93 -6.57
C GLU A 28 -18.07 -14.68 -5.57
N ALA A 29 -18.27 -15.55 -4.58
CA ALA A 29 -19.22 -15.30 -3.50
C ALA A 29 -18.85 -14.06 -2.67
N ILE A 30 -17.55 -13.79 -2.50
CA ILE A 30 -17.09 -12.57 -1.81
C ILE A 30 -17.33 -11.35 -2.69
N PHE A 31 -17.08 -11.41 -4.00
CA PHE A 31 -17.39 -10.33 -4.94
C PHE A 31 -18.89 -10.00 -4.93
N GLU A 32 -19.75 -11.02 -4.97
CA GLU A 32 -21.20 -10.89 -4.78
C GLU A 32 -21.51 -10.25 -3.42
N GLY A 33 -20.77 -10.60 -2.37
CA GLY A 33 -20.97 -10.04 -1.04
C GLY A 33 -22.12 -10.69 -0.26
N ARG A 34 -22.77 -11.70 -0.86
CA ARG A 34 -23.83 -12.50 -0.27
C ARG A 34 -23.76 -13.93 -0.81
N SER A 35 -23.88 -14.90 0.09
CA SER A 35 -23.94 -16.33 -0.24
C SER A 35 -24.81 -17.02 0.81
N GLY A 36 -26.08 -17.31 0.51
CA GLY A 36 -27.01 -17.82 1.51
C GLY A 36 -27.21 -16.84 2.68
N ASP A 37 -26.80 -17.26 3.86
CA ASP A 37 -26.79 -16.51 5.13
C ASP A 37 -25.51 -15.70 5.37
N PHE A 38 -24.45 -15.94 4.60
CA PHE A 38 -23.21 -15.17 4.66
C PHE A 38 -23.42 -13.80 3.99
N TYR A 39 -23.05 -12.75 4.72
CA TYR A 39 -22.96 -11.37 4.23
C TYR A 39 -21.57 -10.82 4.52
N GLY A 40 -20.88 -10.32 3.49
CA GLY A 40 -19.53 -9.78 3.60
C GLY A 40 -18.80 -9.81 2.27
N GLY A 41 -17.86 -8.90 2.03
CA GLY A 41 -17.15 -8.77 0.75
C GLY A 41 -17.48 -7.46 0.02
N TRP A 42 -17.46 -7.48 -1.32
CA TRP A 42 -17.60 -6.26 -2.14
C TRP A 42 -19.05 -5.80 -2.34
N GLY A 43 -20.03 -6.69 -2.16
CA GLY A 43 -21.45 -6.31 -2.14
C GLY A 43 -22.10 -6.14 -3.52
N PHE A 44 -21.58 -6.77 -4.57
CA PHE A 44 -22.16 -6.67 -5.91
C PHE A 44 -23.62 -7.19 -6.00
N TYR A 45 -24.02 -8.12 -5.13
CA TYR A 45 -25.41 -8.56 -4.97
C TYR A 45 -26.37 -7.38 -4.80
N PHE A 46 -25.99 -6.36 -4.03
CA PHE A 46 -26.84 -5.19 -3.79
C PHE A 46 -26.98 -4.33 -5.05
N VAL A 47 -25.95 -4.31 -5.90
CA VAL A 47 -26.02 -3.67 -7.23
C VAL A 47 -27.00 -4.41 -8.13
N ARG A 48 -26.91 -5.75 -8.21
CA ARG A 48 -27.87 -6.57 -8.97
C ARG A 48 -29.30 -6.33 -8.52
N ARG A 49 -29.54 -6.34 -7.21
CA ARG A 49 -30.84 -6.09 -6.60
C ARG A 49 -31.37 -4.70 -6.96
N TYR A 50 -30.53 -3.68 -6.80
CA TYR A 50 -30.90 -2.32 -7.18
C TYR A 50 -31.30 -2.23 -8.65
N LEU A 51 -30.51 -2.81 -9.56
CA LEU A 51 -30.83 -2.80 -10.99
C LEU A 51 -32.14 -3.54 -11.28
N ALA A 52 -32.31 -4.75 -10.73
CA ALA A 52 -33.53 -5.54 -10.91
C ALA A 52 -34.79 -4.81 -10.42
N ASP A 53 -34.70 -4.14 -9.27
CA ASP A 53 -35.82 -3.41 -8.67
C ASP A 53 -36.11 -2.07 -9.39
N ARG A 54 -35.17 -1.56 -10.20
CA ARG A 54 -35.26 -0.25 -10.89
C ARG A 54 -35.48 -0.36 -12.40
N HIS A 55 -35.44 -1.56 -12.96
CA HIS A 55 -35.74 -1.77 -14.36
C HIS A 55 -37.16 -1.30 -14.69
N PRO A 56 -37.36 -0.62 -15.84
CA PRO A 56 -38.71 -0.36 -16.35
C PRO A 56 -39.49 -1.68 -16.52
N PRO A 57 -40.82 -1.69 -16.37
CA PRO A 57 -41.62 -2.92 -16.54
C PRO A 57 -41.47 -3.61 -17.91
N SER A 58 -40.99 -2.90 -18.92
CA SER A 58 -40.73 -3.41 -20.27
C SER A 58 -39.32 -4.01 -20.46
N HIS A 59 -38.45 -3.94 -19.45
CA HIS A 59 -37.07 -4.42 -19.56
C HIS A 59 -37.04 -5.96 -19.43
N THR A 60 -36.34 -6.62 -20.35
CA THR A 60 -36.27 -8.10 -20.38
C THR A 60 -35.07 -8.66 -19.63
N ASP A 61 -34.04 -7.85 -19.36
CA ASP A 61 -32.88 -8.32 -18.62
C ASP A 61 -33.20 -8.45 -17.13
N ASP A 62 -32.68 -9.52 -16.55
CA ASP A 62 -32.76 -9.81 -15.12
C ASP A 62 -31.32 -9.87 -14.56
N PRO A 63 -30.86 -8.81 -13.85
CA PRO A 63 -29.53 -8.76 -13.25
C PRO A 63 -29.29 -9.83 -12.18
N MET A 64 -30.34 -10.53 -11.72
CA MET A 64 -30.22 -11.66 -10.80
C MET A 64 -29.85 -12.97 -11.51
N ARG A 65 -30.03 -13.08 -12.83
CA ARG A 65 -29.59 -14.26 -13.58
C ARG A 65 -28.06 -14.39 -13.52
N GLY A 66 -27.59 -15.59 -13.17
CA GLY A 66 -26.16 -15.87 -12.96
C GLY A 66 -25.66 -15.72 -11.53
N TYR A 67 -26.49 -15.24 -10.59
CA TYR A 67 -26.10 -15.09 -9.19
C TYR A 67 -25.74 -16.44 -8.54
N GLU A 68 -26.58 -17.47 -8.71
CA GLU A 68 -26.33 -18.79 -8.13
C GLU A 68 -25.06 -19.45 -8.71
N GLU A 69 -24.84 -19.32 -10.03
CA GLU A 69 -23.59 -19.77 -10.65
C GLU A 69 -22.36 -19.01 -10.14
N SER A 70 -22.47 -17.68 -10.00
CA SER A 70 -21.38 -16.84 -9.49
C SER A 70 -21.03 -17.22 -8.05
N VAL A 71 -22.02 -17.27 -7.14
CA VAL A 71 -21.79 -17.67 -5.74
C VAL A 71 -21.22 -19.08 -5.62
N ALA A 72 -21.63 -20.01 -6.49
CA ALA A 72 -21.10 -21.36 -6.50
C ALA A 72 -19.69 -21.47 -7.13
N GLY A 73 -19.10 -20.37 -7.63
CA GLY A 73 -17.83 -20.37 -8.34
C GLY A 73 -17.87 -21.16 -9.65
N ARG A 74 -19.06 -21.31 -10.25
CA ARG A 74 -19.22 -22.04 -11.51
C ARG A 74 -18.77 -21.17 -12.66
N TYR A 75 -17.60 -21.50 -13.20
CA TYR A 75 -17.05 -20.77 -14.33
C TYR A 75 -17.80 -21.09 -15.64
N LEU A 76 -18.30 -20.04 -16.29
CA LEU A 76 -18.86 -20.09 -17.63
C LEU A 76 -18.13 -19.05 -18.48
N PRO A 77 -17.47 -19.43 -19.60
CA PRO A 77 -16.80 -18.45 -20.43
C PRO A 77 -17.83 -17.45 -21.00
N PRO A 78 -17.46 -16.18 -21.26
CA PRO A 78 -18.42 -15.13 -21.61
C PRO A 78 -19.36 -15.48 -22.77
N GLY A 79 -18.87 -16.19 -23.80
CA GLY A 79 -19.66 -16.63 -24.94
C GLY A 79 -20.72 -17.70 -24.62
N ARG A 80 -20.60 -18.40 -23.49
CA ARG A 80 -21.56 -19.40 -23.00
C ARG A 80 -22.41 -18.90 -21.82
N ALA A 81 -22.17 -17.68 -21.35
CA ALA A 81 -22.93 -17.08 -20.25
C ALA A 81 -24.39 -16.82 -20.65
N GLY A 82 -24.65 -16.51 -21.93
CA GLY A 82 -26.00 -16.20 -22.42
C GLY A 82 -26.51 -14.88 -21.83
N ASP A 83 -27.69 -14.92 -21.20
CA ASP A 83 -28.37 -13.79 -20.55
C ASP A 83 -27.99 -13.62 -19.06
N ARG A 84 -27.01 -14.37 -18.57
CA ARG A 84 -26.54 -14.32 -17.18
C ARG A 84 -25.49 -13.24 -17.01
N LEU A 85 -25.64 -12.42 -15.97
CA LEU A 85 -24.61 -11.50 -15.50
C LEU A 85 -23.66 -12.30 -14.62
N MET A 86 -22.47 -12.60 -15.12
CA MET A 86 -21.45 -13.42 -14.43
C MET A 86 -20.43 -12.55 -13.70
N VAL A 87 -19.88 -13.10 -12.62
CA VAL A 87 -18.69 -12.58 -11.93
C VAL A 87 -17.50 -13.49 -12.21
N TYR A 88 -16.33 -12.90 -12.48
CA TYR A 88 -15.08 -13.60 -12.77
C TYR A 88 -13.98 -13.16 -11.81
N ASP A 89 -13.36 -14.12 -11.09
CA ASP A 89 -12.02 -13.89 -10.51
C ASP A 89 -10.96 -13.98 -11.60
N LEU A 90 -10.42 -12.83 -11.99
CA LEU A 90 -9.41 -12.71 -13.04
C LEU A 90 -8.03 -13.21 -12.59
N ASN A 91 -7.85 -13.53 -11.31
CA ASN A 91 -6.59 -14.06 -10.78
C ASN A 91 -6.40 -15.56 -11.00
N LYS A 92 -7.50 -16.34 -11.05
CA LYS A 92 -7.50 -17.80 -10.90
C LYS A 92 -7.18 -18.56 -12.19
N LEU A 93 -6.06 -18.23 -12.83
CA LEU A 93 -5.55 -18.99 -13.98
C LEU A 93 -4.94 -20.34 -13.58
N GLY A 94 -4.65 -20.54 -12.29
CA GLY A 94 -4.10 -21.79 -11.76
C GLY A 94 -5.09 -22.95 -11.74
N ASP A 95 -6.38 -22.64 -11.56
CA ASP A 95 -7.47 -23.64 -11.52
C ASP A 95 -7.69 -24.26 -12.90
N ASP A 96 -7.55 -23.45 -13.95
CA ASP A 96 -7.74 -23.84 -15.34
C ASP A 96 -6.89 -22.95 -16.24
N PRO A 97 -5.69 -23.42 -16.64
CA PRO A 97 -4.79 -22.67 -17.50
C PRO A 97 -5.37 -22.29 -18.86
N SER A 98 -6.42 -22.98 -19.34
CA SER A 98 -7.07 -22.66 -20.62
C SER A 98 -7.76 -21.29 -20.60
N ARG A 99 -8.04 -20.74 -19.39
CA ARG A 99 -8.58 -19.39 -19.20
C ARG A 99 -7.54 -18.30 -19.43
N GLY A 100 -6.26 -18.64 -19.48
CA GLY A 100 -5.17 -17.70 -19.69
C GLY A 100 -4.74 -17.63 -21.16
N ARG A 101 -4.33 -16.45 -21.62
CA ARG A 101 -3.63 -16.27 -22.89
C ARG A 101 -2.41 -15.38 -22.71
N THR A 102 -1.26 -15.84 -23.19
CA THR A 102 -0.04 -15.03 -23.24
C THR A 102 -0.06 -14.16 -24.50
N VAL A 103 0.12 -12.86 -24.32
CA VAL A 103 0.09 -11.87 -25.40
C VAL A 103 1.37 -11.04 -25.37
N GLY A 104 1.87 -10.67 -26.55
CA GLY A 104 3.06 -9.82 -26.67
C GLY A 104 2.80 -8.38 -26.24
N VAL A 105 3.81 -7.77 -25.63
CA VAL A 105 3.83 -6.36 -25.22
C VAL A 105 4.66 -5.56 -26.25
N PRO A 106 4.05 -4.68 -27.05
CA PRO A 106 4.81 -3.85 -27.99
C PRO A 106 5.85 -3.00 -27.24
N GLY A 107 7.14 -3.29 -27.49
CA GLY A 107 8.25 -2.61 -26.85
C GLY A 107 8.40 -2.87 -25.34
N GLY A 108 7.87 -3.98 -24.82
CA GLY A 108 7.86 -4.32 -23.39
C GLY A 108 9.13 -3.96 -22.62
N ALA A 109 8.99 -3.18 -21.54
CA ALA A 109 10.13 -2.68 -20.77
C ALA A 109 10.56 -3.62 -19.64
N ASN A 110 9.59 -4.09 -18.86
CA ASN A 110 9.80 -5.10 -17.82
C ASN A 110 9.43 -6.49 -18.35
N PHE A 111 8.40 -6.58 -19.20
CA PHE A 111 7.89 -7.83 -19.73
C PHE A 111 7.70 -7.75 -21.25
N PRO A 112 8.34 -8.64 -22.04
CA PRO A 112 8.10 -8.73 -23.48
C PRO A 112 6.74 -9.38 -23.79
N GLU A 113 6.18 -10.15 -22.85
CA GLU A 113 4.88 -10.82 -22.97
C GLU A 113 4.22 -10.96 -21.58
N ILE A 114 2.88 -10.93 -21.56
CA ILE A 114 2.09 -11.03 -20.33
C ILE A 114 0.98 -12.05 -20.52
N THR A 115 0.75 -12.88 -19.50
CA THR A 115 -0.36 -13.84 -19.46
C THR A 115 -1.55 -13.17 -18.79
N LEU A 116 -2.66 -13.07 -19.52
CA LEU A 116 -3.89 -12.39 -19.12
C LEU A 116 -5.08 -13.35 -19.17
N HIS A 117 -6.14 -13.04 -18.44
CA HIS A 117 -7.39 -13.78 -18.50
C HIS A 117 -8.11 -13.55 -19.84
N LYS A 118 -8.54 -14.62 -20.52
CA LYS A 118 -9.20 -14.58 -21.84
C LYS A 118 -10.53 -13.82 -21.84
N ALA A 119 -11.19 -13.68 -20.69
CA ALA A 119 -12.35 -12.79 -20.57
C ALA A 119 -12.03 -11.30 -20.86
N ILE A 120 -10.75 -10.90 -20.78
CA ILE A 120 -10.29 -9.55 -21.14
C ILE A 120 -9.83 -9.53 -22.60
N VAL A 121 -8.87 -10.38 -22.95
CA VAL A 121 -8.16 -10.29 -24.24
C VAL A 121 -8.81 -11.10 -25.36
N GLY A 122 -9.83 -11.91 -25.05
CA GLY A 122 -10.44 -12.85 -25.98
C GLY A 122 -9.67 -14.16 -26.09
N GLY A 123 -10.28 -15.10 -26.82
CA GLY A 123 -9.77 -16.43 -27.08
C GLY A 123 -8.87 -16.50 -28.31
N ASP A 124 -8.21 -17.62 -28.45
CA ASP A 124 -7.53 -18.04 -29.67
C ASP A 124 -8.55 -18.40 -30.76
N ALA A 125 -8.09 -18.77 -31.95
CA ALA A 125 -8.99 -19.01 -33.08
C ALA A 125 -9.98 -20.16 -32.85
N ASP A 126 -9.58 -21.15 -32.06
CA ASP A 126 -10.33 -22.37 -31.73
C ASP A 126 -11.35 -22.18 -30.60
N ASP A 127 -11.17 -21.19 -29.71
CA ASP A 127 -12.08 -20.91 -28.60
C ASP A 127 -12.68 -19.49 -28.61
N ARG A 128 -12.57 -18.78 -29.75
CA ARG A 128 -13.14 -17.43 -29.94
C ARG A 128 -14.64 -17.34 -29.67
N GLY A 129 -15.38 -18.43 -29.92
CA GLY A 129 -16.80 -18.51 -29.60
C GLY A 129 -17.07 -18.43 -28.09
N ASP A 130 -16.19 -19.01 -27.28
CA ASP A 130 -16.28 -18.98 -25.81
C ASP A 130 -15.73 -17.67 -25.24
N TYR A 131 -14.72 -17.10 -25.89
CA TYR A 131 -14.07 -15.86 -25.50
C TYR A 131 -14.09 -14.83 -26.64
N PRO A 132 -15.23 -14.17 -26.87
CA PRO A 132 -15.38 -13.22 -27.98
C PRO A 132 -14.58 -11.92 -27.83
N GLY A 133 -13.90 -11.71 -26.70
CA GLY A 133 -13.30 -10.44 -26.28
C GLY A 133 -14.28 -9.62 -25.44
N CYS A 134 -13.86 -8.42 -25.02
CA CYS A 134 -14.70 -7.52 -24.24
C CYS A 134 -14.55 -6.05 -24.66
N VAL A 135 -15.52 -5.25 -24.22
CA VAL A 135 -15.31 -3.83 -23.95
C VAL A 135 -14.96 -3.73 -22.47
N LEU A 136 -13.78 -3.20 -22.16
CA LEU A 136 -13.30 -3.10 -20.79
C LEU A 136 -13.71 -1.75 -20.20
N VAL A 137 -14.63 -1.79 -19.23
CA VAL A 137 -15.00 -0.62 -18.42
C VAL A 137 -14.22 -0.68 -17.11
N ASN A 138 -13.19 0.16 -17.01
CA ASN A 138 -12.36 0.30 -15.82
C ASN A 138 -13.04 1.25 -14.83
N VAL A 139 -13.34 0.78 -13.62
CA VAL A 139 -14.09 1.55 -12.60
C VAL A 139 -13.26 1.77 -11.33
N PRO A 140 -12.14 2.51 -11.39
CA PRO A 140 -11.30 2.72 -10.23
C PRO A 140 -11.96 3.66 -9.21
N LYS A 141 -11.72 3.40 -7.92
CA LYS A 141 -11.95 4.38 -6.85
C LYS A 141 -10.69 5.22 -6.64
N LEU A 142 -10.81 6.54 -6.76
CA LEU A 142 -9.69 7.47 -6.64
C LEU A 142 -9.20 7.56 -5.19
N LYS A 143 -7.93 7.24 -4.99
CA LYS A 143 -7.27 7.19 -3.68
C LYS A 143 -5.78 7.46 -3.76
N ILE A 144 -5.20 7.97 -2.67
CA ILE A 144 -3.74 8.09 -2.54
C ILE A 144 -3.12 6.72 -2.23
N HIS A 145 -1.99 6.42 -2.87
CA HIS A 145 -1.38 5.09 -2.85
C HIS A 145 -0.09 5.04 -2.01
N ALA A 146 0.31 3.85 -1.55
CA ALA A 146 1.42 3.65 -0.60
C ALA A 146 2.76 3.29 -1.25
N GLN A 147 2.77 3.13 -2.58
CA GLN A 147 3.97 2.88 -3.40
C GLN A 147 3.94 3.67 -4.72
N ASP A 148 2.98 4.57 -4.88
CA ASP A 148 2.72 5.32 -6.12
C ASP A 148 1.91 6.57 -5.76
N LEU A 149 1.73 7.51 -6.69
CA LEU A 149 1.05 8.77 -6.40
C LEU A 149 -0.45 8.58 -6.09
N ILE A 150 -1.19 7.98 -7.03
CA ILE A 150 -2.62 7.70 -6.89
C ILE A 150 -2.94 6.30 -7.39
N THR A 151 -3.99 5.69 -6.83
CA THR A 151 -4.70 4.63 -7.53
C THR A 151 -5.88 5.23 -8.26
N ASN A 152 -5.82 5.17 -9.59
CA ASN A 152 -6.93 5.52 -10.47
C ASN A 152 -6.88 4.64 -11.73
N ALA A 153 -7.05 5.18 -12.94
CA ALA A 153 -7.23 4.39 -14.14
C ALA A 153 -5.99 3.57 -14.52
N ILE A 154 -4.81 4.18 -14.52
CA ILE A 154 -3.55 3.49 -14.88
C ILE A 154 -3.25 2.44 -13.82
N LYS A 155 -3.22 2.80 -12.53
CA LYS A 155 -2.85 1.87 -11.45
C LYS A 155 -3.78 0.67 -11.34
N ASN A 156 -5.09 0.90 -11.45
CA ASN A 156 -6.09 -0.15 -11.32
C ASN A 156 -5.90 -1.24 -12.39
N LEU A 157 -5.61 -0.85 -13.64
CA LEU A 157 -5.28 -1.82 -14.69
C LEU A 157 -3.83 -2.33 -14.58
N GLY A 158 -2.92 -1.40 -14.36
CA GLY A 158 -1.47 -1.54 -14.36
C GLY A 158 -0.93 -2.54 -13.33
N ILE A 159 -1.70 -2.80 -12.26
CA ILE A 159 -1.41 -3.88 -11.31
C ILE A 159 -2.55 -4.90 -11.28
N GLY A 160 -3.81 -4.48 -11.44
CA GLY A 160 -4.98 -5.36 -11.36
C GLY A 160 -4.95 -6.47 -12.40
N LEU A 161 -4.51 -6.20 -13.63
CA LEU A 161 -4.63 -7.19 -14.71
C LEU A 161 -3.61 -8.34 -14.67
N TYR A 162 -2.57 -8.26 -13.83
CA TYR A 162 -1.65 -9.37 -13.60
C TYR A 162 -2.28 -10.42 -12.67
N PRO A 163 -2.55 -11.66 -13.12
CA PRO A 163 -3.24 -12.65 -12.28
C PRO A 163 -2.35 -13.16 -11.14
N THR A 164 -2.84 -13.20 -9.90
CA THR A 164 -2.04 -13.71 -8.77
C THR A 164 -1.74 -15.20 -8.89
N GLN A 165 -2.69 -16.01 -9.36
CA GLN A 165 -2.48 -17.44 -9.63
C GLN A 165 -2.16 -17.69 -11.12
N CYS A 166 -1.24 -16.92 -11.71
CA CYS A 166 -0.70 -17.22 -13.03
C CYS A 166 0.41 -18.30 -12.92
N PRO A 167 0.26 -19.50 -13.50
CA PRO A 167 1.29 -20.55 -13.39
C PRO A 167 2.64 -20.12 -13.98
N SER A 168 3.72 -20.49 -13.30
CA SER A 168 5.09 -20.33 -13.84
C SER A 168 5.43 -21.53 -14.75
N GLY A 169 5.27 -21.35 -16.06
CA GLY A 169 5.59 -22.40 -17.05
C GLY A 169 4.54 -23.52 -17.15
N ALA A 170 4.92 -24.64 -17.77
CA ALA A 170 4.00 -25.74 -18.13
C ALA A 170 3.72 -26.75 -16.98
N SER A 171 4.28 -26.54 -15.78
CA SER A 171 4.10 -27.47 -14.67
C SER A 171 2.77 -27.21 -13.97
N HIS A 172 1.78 -28.04 -14.30
CA HIS A 172 0.44 -28.04 -13.74
C HIS A 172 0.47 -28.43 -12.25
N GLY A 173 -0.38 -27.82 -11.42
CA GLY A 173 -0.56 -28.19 -10.02
C GLY A 173 0.54 -27.73 -9.05
N ARG A 174 1.50 -26.90 -9.48
CA ARG A 174 2.51 -26.29 -8.59
C ARG A 174 2.06 -24.89 -8.19
N THR A 175 2.20 -24.55 -6.90
CA THR A 175 1.92 -23.23 -6.31
C THR A 175 2.97 -22.17 -6.65
N SER A 176 3.65 -22.29 -7.79
CA SER A 176 4.67 -21.33 -8.22
C SER A 176 4.08 -20.35 -9.22
N TRP A 177 3.91 -19.10 -8.80
CA TRP A 177 3.20 -18.07 -9.57
C TRP A 177 4.14 -17.13 -10.31
N LYS A 178 3.81 -16.76 -11.55
CA LYS A 178 4.63 -15.90 -12.42
C LYS A 178 4.80 -14.50 -11.85
N TYR A 179 3.72 -13.95 -11.27
CA TYR A 179 3.65 -12.55 -10.84
C TYR A 179 3.55 -12.38 -9.31
N ALA A 180 3.29 -13.45 -8.56
CA ALA A 180 2.89 -13.35 -7.16
C ALA A 180 3.77 -14.14 -6.19
N LEU A 181 3.72 -13.71 -4.93
CA LEU A 181 4.23 -14.41 -3.76
C LEU A 181 3.13 -14.48 -2.68
N PRO A 182 3.27 -15.41 -1.72
CA PRO A 182 4.28 -16.49 -1.68
C PRO A 182 3.96 -17.61 -2.69
N PRO A 183 4.88 -18.57 -2.95
CA PRO A 183 4.60 -19.72 -3.79
C PRO A 183 3.72 -20.76 -3.06
N SER A 184 2.53 -20.35 -2.61
CA SER A 184 1.56 -21.15 -1.86
C SER A 184 0.20 -21.22 -2.57
N ALA A 185 -0.77 -21.95 -2.00
CA ALA A 185 -2.11 -22.04 -2.57
C ALA A 185 -2.86 -20.69 -2.54
N THR A 186 -2.47 -19.78 -1.65
CA THR A 186 -3.10 -18.48 -1.43
C THR A 186 -2.09 -17.34 -1.62
N PRO A 187 -1.56 -17.12 -2.84
CA PRO A 187 -0.71 -15.98 -3.11
C PRO A 187 -1.44 -14.67 -2.80
N SER A 188 -0.79 -13.77 -2.08
CA SER A 188 -1.43 -12.60 -1.47
C SER A 188 -0.87 -11.27 -1.97
N PHE A 189 0.27 -11.27 -2.66
CA PHE A 189 0.88 -10.09 -3.25
C PHE A 189 1.38 -10.35 -4.65
N LYS A 190 1.20 -9.38 -5.57
CA LYS A 190 1.84 -9.37 -6.91
C LYS A 190 3.31 -8.95 -6.80
N ALA A 191 4.04 -9.62 -5.91
CA ALA A 191 5.36 -9.25 -5.41
C ALA A 191 6.50 -9.48 -6.41
N LYS A 192 6.30 -10.31 -7.44
CA LYS A 192 7.32 -10.54 -8.49
C LYS A 192 7.27 -9.50 -9.60
N LEU A 193 6.31 -8.57 -9.54
CA LEU A 193 6.32 -7.40 -10.41
C LEU A 193 7.36 -6.39 -9.91
N PRO A 194 8.10 -5.71 -10.79
CA PRO A 194 8.93 -4.58 -10.39
C PRO A 194 8.06 -3.45 -9.82
N HIS A 195 8.15 -3.22 -8.51
CA HIS A 195 7.47 -2.12 -7.80
C HIS A 195 8.37 -0.88 -7.61
N MET A 196 9.64 -0.98 -7.99
CA MET A 196 10.63 0.10 -8.04
C MET A 196 11.70 -0.27 -9.09
N PRO A 197 12.53 0.66 -9.56
CA PRO A 197 13.52 0.33 -10.59
C PRO A 197 14.50 -0.75 -10.16
N TRP A 198 15.04 -0.70 -8.94
CA TRP A 198 15.99 -1.71 -8.46
C TRP A 198 15.27 -2.93 -7.88
N VAL A 199 15.44 -4.08 -8.53
CA VAL A 199 14.93 -5.38 -8.07
C VAL A 199 16.11 -6.24 -7.67
N VAL A 200 16.05 -6.89 -6.50
CA VAL A 200 17.13 -7.74 -5.99
C VAL A 200 16.82 -9.21 -6.14
N GLU A 201 17.87 -10.01 -6.36
CA GLU A 201 17.77 -11.46 -6.30
C GLU A 201 17.49 -11.92 -4.86
N MET A 202 16.60 -12.90 -4.69
CA MET A 202 16.18 -13.42 -3.39
C MET A 202 16.66 -14.87 -3.21
N ASP A 203 17.32 -15.15 -2.08
CA ASP A 203 17.47 -16.51 -1.56
C ASP A 203 16.12 -16.95 -0.99
N THR A 204 15.42 -17.81 -1.73
CA THR A 204 14.09 -18.29 -1.37
C THR A 204 14.07 -19.12 -0.09
N ALA A 205 15.19 -19.76 0.28
CA ALA A 205 15.25 -20.58 1.49
C ALA A 205 15.41 -19.71 2.73
N ALA A 206 16.23 -18.66 2.65
CA ALA A 206 16.42 -17.72 3.76
C ALA A 206 15.36 -16.60 3.80
N ASN A 207 14.60 -16.41 2.72
CA ASN A 207 13.72 -15.27 2.50
C ASN A 207 14.45 -13.91 2.61
N LEU A 208 15.70 -13.85 2.11
CA LEU A 208 16.58 -12.68 2.20
C LEU A 208 17.21 -12.36 0.84
N PRO A 209 17.55 -11.09 0.56
CA PRO A 209 18.19 -10.73 -0.69
C PRO A 209 19.63 -11.24 -0.75
N VAL A 210 20.08 -11.68 -1.92
CA VAL A 210 21.44 -12.18 -2.13
C VAL A 210 22.43 -11.02 -2.14
N LYS A 211 23.59 -11.22 -1.48
CA LYS A 211 24.73 -10.31 -1.53
C LYS A 211 25.85 -10.91 -2.36
N ASP A 212 26.56 -10.07 -3.10
CA ASP A 212 27.78 -10.43 -3.82
C ASP A 212 29.00 -10.55 -2.90
N GLY A 213 30.16 -10.90 -3.47
CA GLY A 213 31.42 -11.02 -2.72
C GLY A 213 31.92 -9.73 -2.07
N ASN A 214 31.39 -8.57 -2.45
CA ASN A 214 31.70 -7.27 -1.86
C ASN A 214 30.67 -6.86 -0.79
N GLY A 215 29.66 -7.68 -0.53
CA GLY A 215 28.59 -7.39 0.41
C GLY A 215 27.48 -6.50 -0.13
N ALA A 216 27.51 -6.14 -1.43
CA ALA A 216 26.45 -5.39 -2.10
C ALA A 216 25.32 -6.32 -2.53
N TYR A 217 24.10 -5.80 -2.63
CA TYR A 217 22.96 -6.61 -3.10
C TYR A 217 23.06 -6.90 -4.59
N ALA A 218 22.76 -8.14 -4.98
CA ALA A 218 22.62 -8.54 -6.38
C ALA A 218 21.35 -7.90 -6.96
N ALA A 219 21.47 -6.67 -7.47
CA ALA A 219 20.37 -5.84 -7.92
C ALA A 219 20.42 -5.61 -9.44
N THR A 220 19.24 -5.60 -10.07
CA THR A 220 19.05 -5.24 -11.48
C THR A 220 18.15 -4.02 -11.59
N LYS A 221 18.56 -3.03 -12.37
CA LYS A 221 17.71 -1.86 -12.69
C LYS A 221 16.74 -2.23 -13.81
N THR A 222 15.46 -2.06 -13.54
CA THR A 222 14.31 -2.28 -14.43
C THR A 222 13.64 -0.94 -14.75
N ALA A 223 12.57 -0.95 -15.55
CA ALA A 223 11.72 0.23 -15.73
C ALA A 223 10.75 0.46 -14.55
N GLY A 224 10.87 -0.33 -13.47
CA GLY A 224 10.17 -0.14 -12.21
C GLY A 224 8.64 -0.17 -12.34
N MET A 225 7.98 0.54 -11.43
CA MET A 225 6.53 0.61 -11.37
C MET A 225 5.90 1.22 -12.64
N PRO A 226 6.45 2.29 -13.26
CA PRO A 226 5.91 2.81 -14.52
C PRO A 226 5.95 1.80 -15.67
N GLY A 227 7.07 1.06 -15.82
CA GLY A 227 7.20 0.01 -16.82
C GLY A 227 6.18 -1.11 -16.63
N THR A 228 5.99 -1.57 -15.39
CA THR A 228 5.00 -2.60 -15.05
C THR A 228 3.59 -2.16 -15.43
N GLN A 229 3.19 -0.94 -15.06
CA GLN A 229 1.85 -0.45 -15.36
C GLN A 229 1.63 -0.25 -16.86
N ALA A 230 2.62 0.32 -17.57
CA ALA A 230 2.53 0.55 -19.00
C ALA A 230 2.50 -0.78 -19.79
N ASP A 231 3.32 -1.75 -19.44
CA ASP A 231 3.44 -3.01 -20.17
C ASP A 231 2.10 -3.76 -20.25
N VAL A 232 1.36 -3.89 -19.14
CA VAL A 232 0.07 -4.60 -19.15
C VAL A 232 -1.03 -3.84 -19.90
N ILE A 233 -1.06 -2.52 -19.79
CA ILE A 233 -2.04 -1.72 -20.55
C ILE A 233 -1.73 -1.79 -22.05
N ARG A 234 -0.45 -1.70 -22.44
CA ARG A 234 -0.02 -1.90 -23.83
C ARG A 234 -0.32 -3.30 -24.34
N ALA A 235 -0.18 -4.32 -23.50
CA ALA A 235 -0.57 -5.69 -23.83
C ALA A 235 -2.04 -5.76 -24.22
N VAL A 236 -2.93 -5.18 -23.41
CA VAL A 236 -4.38 -5.14 -23.65
C VAL A 236 -4.73 -4.33 -24.90
N GLN A 237 -4.15 -3.13 -25.06
CA GLN A 237 -4.34 -2.29 -26.24
C GLN A 237 -3.91 -2.99 -27.53
N ASN A 238 -2.81 -3.74 -27.50
CA ASN A 238 -2.30 -4.49 -28.64
C ASN A 238 -3.26 -5.61 -29.09
N GLN A 239 -4.19 -6.04 -28.22
CA GLN A 239 -5.25 -6.99 -28.59
C GLN A 239 -6.50 -6.30 -29.17
N GLY A 240 -6.49 -4.97 -29.30
CA GLY A 240 -7.62 -4.21 -29.83
C GLY A 240 -8.80 -4.11 -28.87
N VAL A 241 -8.57 -4.31 -27.56
CA VAL A 241 -9.62 -4.17 -26.54
C VAL A 241 -9.98 -2.69 -26.40
N PHE A 242 -11.24 -2.36 -26.65
CA PHE A 242 -11.76 -1.01 -26.43
C PHE A 242 -11.93 -0.77 -24.93
N MET A 243 -11.37 0.34 -24.43
CA MET A 243 -11.37 0.68 -23.01
C MET A 243 -12.09 1.99 -22.73
N VAL A 244 -12.89 2.00 -21.66
CA VAL A 244 -13.46 3.21 -21.06
C VAL A 244 -13.06 3.23 -19.60
N HIS A 245 -12.69 4.38 -19.07
CA HIS A 245 -12.29 4.57 -17.69
C HIS A 245 -13.28 5.50 -16.99
N VAL A 246 -13.86 5.06 -15.88
CA VAL A 246 -14.84 5.80 -15.09
C VAL A 246 -14.35 5.87 -13.65
N SER A 247 -13.75 7.01 -13.29
CA SER A 247 -13.18 7.24 -11.96
C SER A 247 -14.28 7.60 -10.97
N ASP A 248 -14.44 6.79 -9.91
CA ASP A 248 -15.20 7.17 -8.70
C ASP A 248 -14.34 8.10 -7.86
N ALA A 249 -14.64 9.39 -7.96
CA ALA A 249 -14.07 10.47 -7.17
C ALA A 249 -15.16 11.16 -6.32
N ILE A 250 -16.23 10.43 -5.97
CA ILE A 250 -17.29 10.95 -5.11
C ILE A 250 -16.75 11.07 -3.68
N ASP A 251 -16.21 9.96 -3.17
CA ASP A 251 -15.60 9.83 -1.85
C ASP A 251 -14.12 9.45 -2.00
N MET A 252 -13.29 10.45 -2.27
CA MET A 252 -11.85 10.25 -2.48
C MET A 252 -11.17 9.88 -1.16
N ILE A 253 -10.24 8.92 -1.20
CA ILE A 253 -9.50 8.47 0.00
C ILE A 253 -8.19 9.25 0.10
N ASN A 254 -8.02 10.01 1.18
CA ASN A 254 -7.01 11.07 1.24
C ASN A 254 -5.59 10.66 1.65
N LEU A 255 -5.44 9.81 2.67
CA LEU A 255 -4.13 9.55 3.27
C LEU A 255 -3.56 8.18 2.91
N ASN A 256 -4.40 7.14 2.95
CA ASN A 256 -3.89 5.81 2.70
C ASN A 256 -5.00 4.90 2.16
N HIS A 257 -4.65 3.98 1.28
CA HIS A 257 -5.56 2.94 0.81
C HIS A 257 -5.53 1.67 1.67
N ASN A 258 -4.52 1.54 2.54
CA ASN A 258 -4.40 0.42 3.47
C ASN A 258 -5.39 0.55 4.64
N PRO A 259 -5.80 -0.56 5.28
CA PRO A 259 -6.77 -0.59 6.38
C PRO A 259 -6.19 -0.12 7.73
N GLU A 260 -5.30 0.88 7.72
CA GLU A 260 -4.61 1.40 8.91
C GLU A 260 -5.49 2.34 9.77
N GLY A 261 -6.70 2.67 9.29
CA GLY A 261 -7.65 3.50 10.02
C GLY A 261 -7.33 5.01 10.03
N ILE A 262 -6.25 5.44 9.37
CA ILE A 262 -5.85 6.85 9.29
C ILE A 262 -6.52 7.61 8.14
N ALA A 263 -7.03 6.90 7.14
CA ALA A 263 -7.60 7.49 5.95
C ALA A 263 -9.09 7.80 6.12
N VAL A 264 -9.53 8.91 5.56
CA VAL A 264 -10.93 9.32 5.55
C VAL A 264 -11.45 9.48 4.13
N ARG A 265 -12.78 9.35 3.98
CA ARG A 265 -13.48 9.64 2.73
C ARG A 265 -13.74 11.13 2.63
N ILE A 266 -13.23 11.75 1.58
CA ILE A 266 -13.42 13.17 1.29
C ILE A 266 -14.49 13.29 0.20
N PRO A 267 -15.62 13.95 0.49
CA PRO A 267 -16.76 14.02 -0.41
C PRO A 267 -16.53 15.10 -1.50
N GLU A 268 -15.57 14.87 -2.40
CA GLU A 268 -15.27 15.78 -3.50
C GLU A 268 -16.39 15.79 -4.56
N GLY A 269 -17.15 14.69 -4.67
CA GLY A 269 -18.42 14.66 -5.41
C GLY A 269 -18.30 14.54 -6.93
N TYR A 270 -17.18 14.03 -7.45
CA TYR A 270 -16.95 13.94 -8.90
C TYR A 270 -17.07 12.51 -9.45
N ILE A 271 -17.49 12.42 -10.70
CA ILE A 271 -17.32 11.23 -11.54
C ILE A 271 -16.68 11.70 -12.82
N TRP A 272 -15.51 11.14 -13.15
CA TRP A 272 -14.80 11.45 -14.39
C TRP A 272 -14.86 10.26 -15.32
N ALA A 273 -15.06 10.49 -16.62
CA ALA A 273 -15.00 9.46 -17.64
C ALA A 273 -14.06 9.84 -18.80
N SER A 274 -13.27 8.90 -19.28
CA SER A 274 -12.32 9.09 -20.39
C SER A 274 -12.07 7.79 -21.15
N LEU A 275 -11.77 7.89 -22.44
CA LEU A 275 -11.22 6.78 -23.23
C LEU A 275 -9.70 6.65 -23.07
N ASP A 276 -9.07 7.63 -22.44
CA ASP A 276 -7.62 7.72 -22.23
C ASP A 276 -7.33 7.74 -20.72
N CYS A 277 -6.68 6.70 -20.22
CA CYS A 277 -6.33 6.56 -18.81
C CYS A 277 -5.25 7.55 -18.35
N VAL A 278 -4.37 8.00 -19.25
CA VAL A 278 -3.32 8.99 -18.94
C VAL A 278 -3.95 10.35 -18.74
N ALA A 279 -4.85 10.75 -19.64
CA ALA A 279 -5.61 12.00 -19.51
C ALA A 279 -6.42 12.03 -18.20
N MET A 280 -7.09 10.92 -17.89
CA MET A 280 -7.88 10.76 -16.65
C MET A 280 -7.02 10.94 -15.40
N ASP A 281 -5.92 10.20 -15.28
CA ASP A 281 -5.09 10.23 -14.08
C ASP A 281 -4.33 11.56 -13.94
N HIS A 282 -3.92 12.17 -15.06
CA HIS A 282 -3.30 13.49 -15.06
C HIS A 282 -4.28 14.59 -14.63
N LEU A 283 -5.55 14.53 -15.03
CA LEU A 283 -6.61 15.41 -14.53
C LEU A 283 -6.79 15.23 -13.02
N CYS A 284 -6.99 14.00 -12.57
CA CYS A 284 -7.24 13.70 -11.16
C CYS A 284 -6.07 14.11 -10.25
N SER A 285 -4.83 13.84 -10.65
CA SER A 285 -3.66 14.24 -9.86
C SER A 285 -3.51 15.76 -9.79
N ARG A 286 -3.69 16.48 -10.91
CA ARG A 286 -3.70 17.95 -10.91
C ARG A 286 -4.77 18.54 -9.99
N TYR A 287 -5.93 17.89 -9.89
CA TYR A 287 -6.95 18.29 -8.91
C TYR A 287 -6.51 18.02 -7.46
N CYS A 288 -6.01 16.81 -7.14
CA CYS A 288 -5.57 16.44 -5.80
C CYS A 288 -4.43 17.31 -5.24
N PHE A 289 -3.53 17.77 -6.11
CA PHE A 289 -2.29 18.44 -5.71
C PHE A 289 -2.30 19.93 -5.99
N LYS A 290 -3.50 20.54 -5.92
CA LYS A 290 -3.68 21.95 -6.13
C LYS A 290 -4.56 22.59 -5.06
N THR A 291 -3.95 23.45 -4.26
CA THR A 291 -4.64 24.33 -3.31
C THR A 291 -4.36 25.82 -3.58
N VAL A 292 -3.61 26.12 -4.65
CA VAL A 292 -3.29 27.48 -5.08
C VAL A 292 -4.10 27.79 -6.35
N PRO A 293 -4.76 28.97 -6.43
CA PRO A 293 -5.53 29.37 -7.61
C PRO A 293 -4.67 29.47 -8.88
N MET A 294 -5.27 29.21 -10.04
CA MET A 294 -4.60 29.20 -11.36
C MET A 294 -3.71 30.41 -11.60
N ALA A 295 -4.23 31.62 -11.38
CA ALA A 295 -3.50 32.86 -11.66
C ALA A 295 -2.22 32.97 -10.81
N GLU A 296 -2.32 32.59 -9.54
CA GLU A 296 -1.16 32.60 -8.64
C GLU A 296 -0.19 31.45 -8.96
N GLY A 297 -0.69 30.25 -9.23
CA GLY A 297 0.13 29.10 -9.62
C GLY A 297 0.94 29.37 -10.88
N LEU A 298 0.36 30.01 -11.90
CA LEU A 298 1.06 30.40 -13.12
C LEU A 298 2.17 31.42 -12.84
N ARG A 299 1.88 32.45 -12.05
CA ARG A 299 2.89 33.44 -11.62
C ARG A 299 4.04 32.76 -10.89
N LEU A 300 3.74 31.91 -9.92
CA LEU A 300 4.74 31.19 -9.13
C LEU A 300 5.57 30.23 -9.98
N LYS A 301 4.94 29.56 -10.95
CA LYS A 301 5.64 28.69 -11.90
C LYS A 301 6.70 29.47 -12.68
N GLU A 302 6.36 30.64 -13.20
CA GLU A 302 7.29 31.52 -13.92
C GLU A 302 8.42 32.02 -13.00
N GLU A 303 8.08 32.49 -11.80
CA GLU A 303 9.05 33.02 -10.83
C GLU A 303 10.06 31.98 -10.35
N ASN A 304 9.62 30.73 -10.18
CA ASN A 304 10.45 29.67 -9.62
C ASN A 304 10.99 28.69 -10.68
N GLY A 305 10.62 28.85 -11.95
CA GLY A 305 11.01 27.94 -13.03
C GLY A 305 10.45 26.52 -12.85
N TRP A 306 9.27 26.37 -12.23
CA TRP A 306 8.68 25.06 -12.00
C TRP A 306 8.14 24.42 -13.27
N VAL A 307 8.18 23.08 -13.33
CA VAL A 307 7.65 22.31 -14.46
C VAL A 307 6.11 22.38 -14.56
N THR A 308 5.43 22.78 -13.49
CA THR A 308 3.97 22.85 -13.40
C THR A 308 3.50 23.92 -12.41
N GLU A 309 2.34 24.50 -12.67
CA GLU A 309 1.62 25.48 -11.84
C GLU A 309 0.72 24.82 -10.78
N PHE A 310 0.50 23.51 -10.88
CA PHE A 310 -0.32 22.74 -9.94
C PHE A 310 0.46 22.46 -8.67
N VAL A 311 0.32 23.37 -7.70
CA VAL A 311 1.03 23.35 -6.42
C VAL A 311 0.06 23.45 -5.26
N ARG A 312 0.53 23.01 -4.09
CA ARG A 312 -0.26 23.02 -2.86
C ARG A 312 0.52 23.54 -1.67
N HIS A 313 -0.23 24.01 -0.68
CA HIS A 313 0.29 24.31 0.65
C HIS A 313 0.71 23.00 1.34
N VAL A 314 1.91 23.01 1.92
CA VAL A 314 2.47 21.92 2.73
C VAL A 314 3.11 22.49 3.99
N PRO A 315 3.12 21.76 5.11
CA PRO A 315 3.89 22.15 6.28
C PRO A 315 5.39 22.08 5.95
N VAL A 316 6.14 23.10 6.30
CA VAL A 316 7.61 23.10 6.17
C VAL A 316 8.23 23.44 7.51
N ALA A 317 9.39 22.87 7.80
CA ALA A 317 10.09 23.13 9.03
C ALA A 317 10.94 24.42 8.90
N ALA A 318 10.90 25.25 9.93
CA ALA A 318 11.71 26.45 10.07
C ALA A 318 12.37 26.49 11.45
N ILE A 319 13.49 27.20 11.58
CA ILE A 319 14.17 27.35 12.87
C ILE A 319 13.63 28.59 13.58
N GLU A 320 13.22 28.43 14.84
CA GLU A 320 12.90 29.53 15.74
C GLU A 320 13.61 29.31 17.09
N GLY A 321 14.71 30.05 17.29
CA GLY A 321 15.58 29.86 18.46
C GLY A 321 16.21 28.47 18.45
N GLN A 322 15.88 27.65 19.46
CA GLN A 322 16.33 26.25 19.59
C GLN A 322 15.29 25.22 19.12
N ASN A 323 14.15 25.70 18.60
CA ASN A 323 13.06 24.84 18.14
C ASN A 323 13.04 24.77 16.62
N ILE A 324 12.51 23.65 16.13
CA ILE A 324 12.07 23.51 14.75
C ILE A 324 10.55 23.69 14.77
N VAL A 325 10.01 24.66 14.05
CA VAL A 325 8.59 25.02 14.03
C VAL A 325 7.99 24.78 12.64
N THR A 326 6.68 24.49 12.59
CA THR A 326 5.92 24.41 11.35
C THR A 326 5.62 25.80 10.82
N ALA A 327 6.07 26.07 9.61
CA ALA A 327 5.63 27.16 8.75
C ALA A 327 4.82 26.59 7.57
N GLU A 328 4.21 27.48 6.80
CA GLU A 328 3.57 27.13 5.54
C GLU A 328 4.57 27.27 4.38
N GLY A 329 4.57 26.30 3.47
CA GLY A 329 5.32 26.37 2.22
C GLY A 329 4.53 25.79 1.07
N LEU A 330 5.11 25.85 -0.13
CA LEU A 330 4.55 25.24 -1.34
C LEU A 330 5.42 24.09 -1.84
N ASP A 331 4.77 23.01 -2.26
CA ASP A 331 5.36 21.83 -2.90
C ASP A 331 4.33 21.16 -3.83
N SER A 332 4.80 20.27 -4.70
CA SER A 332 3.95 19.41 -5.52
C SER A 332 4.67 18.11 -5.86
N PRO A 333 4.03 16.93 -5.67
CA PRO A 333 4.60 15.69 -6.17
C PRO A 333 4.73 15.67 -7.70
N LEU A 334 3.95 16.51 -8.40
CA LEU A 334 3.99 16.61 -9.86
C LEU A 334 5.30 17.21 -10.41
N PHE A 335 6.15 17.78 -9.55
CA PHE A 335 7.50 18.17 -9.94
C PHE A 335 8.40 16.98 -10.28
N ARG A 336 8.10 15.81 -9.70
CA ARG A 336 8.99 14.66 -9.60
C ARG A 336 8.28 13.32 -9.87
N TYR A 337 7.09 13.39 -10.47
CA TYR A 337 6.30 12.23 -10.86
C TYR A 337 6.32 12.01 -12.37
N ASN A 338 6.94 10.91 -12.81
CA ASN A 338 7.25 10.68 -14.21
C ASN A 338 6.24 9.79 -14.96
N LEU A 339 5.35 9.08 -14.26
CA LEU A 339 4.48 8.05 -14.86
C LEU A 339 3.71 8.54 -16.09
N TYR A 340 3.13 9.74 -16.06
CA TYR A 340 2.26 10.20 -17.15
C TYR A 340 3.05 10.48 -18.43
N ARG A 341 4.22 11.09 -18.30
CA ARG A 341 5.15 11.31 -19.42
C ARG A 341 5.64 9.97 -19.97
N TYR A 342 6.09 9.08 -19.09
CA TYR A 342 6.52 7.73 -19.44
C TYR A 342 5.41 6.96 -20.20
N ALA A 343 4.18 6.99 -19.69
CA ALA A 343 3.03 6.31 -20.30
C ALA A 343 2.69 6.89 -21.69
N GLU A 344 2.76 8.21 -21.85
CA GLU A 344 2.57 8.88 -23.14
C GLU A 344 3.64 8.49 -24.16
N GLU A 345 4.92 8.51 -23.77
CA GLU A 345 6.05 8.07 -24.62
C GLU A 345 5.93 6.59 -25.01
N ARG A 346 5.37 5.76 -24.13
CA ARG A 346 5.07 4.35 -24.37
C ARG A 346 3.83 4.11 -25.23
N GLY A 347 3.10 5.17 -25.60
CA GLY A 347 1.88 5.10 -26.41
C GLY A 347 0.68 4.54 -25.66
N VAL A 348 0.67 4.59 -24.33
CA VAL A 348 -0.48 4.16 -23.50
C VAL A 348 -1.65 5.13 -23.64
N GLY A 349 -1.38 6.43 -23.73
CA GLY A 349 -2.37 7.49 -23.79
C GLY A 349 -1.70 8.84 -23.96
N ARG A 350 -2.39 9.93 -23.62
CA ARG A 350 -1.88 11.30 -23.71
C ARG A 350 -2.20 12.09 -22.46
N GLN A 351 -1.31 13.02 -22.10
CA GLN A 351 -1.53 13.94 -20.98
C GLN A 351 -2.51 15.06 -21.33
N GLN A 352 -2.65 15.38 -22.62
CA GLN A 352 -3.55 16.44 -23.07
C GLN A 352 -5.01 16.01 -22.90
N TYR A 353 -5.82 16.89 -22.31
CA TYR A 353 -7.25 16.71 -22.15
C TYR A 353 -8.01 18.02 -22.23
N TYR A 354 -9.33 17.91 -22.36
CA TYR A 354 -10.28 18.96 -22.05
C TYR A 354 -11.46 18.35 -21.28
N VAL A 355 -12.05 19.12 -20.38
CA VAL A 355 -13.19 18.69 -19.58
C VAL A 355 -14.48 19.15 -20.26
N THR A 356 -15.46 18.26 -20.32
CA THR A 356 -16.86 18.58 -20.61
C THR A 356 -17.74 17.81 -19.65
N GLY A 357 -18.90 18.37 -19.30
CA GLY A 357 -19.82 17.73 -18.39
C GLY A 357 -20.78 18.73 -17.78
N TRP A 358 -21.39 18.33 -16.67
CA TRP A 358 -22.41 19.12 -16.00
C TRP A 358 -22.23 19.03 -14.49
N ASP A 359 -22.25 20.18 -13.82
CA ASP A 359 -22.34 20.26 -12.37
C ASP A 359 -23.82 20.23 -11.97
N GLY A 360 -24.25 19.12 -11.38
CA GLY A 360 -25.63 18.94 -10.94
C GLY A 360 -26.02 19.82 -9.75
N THR A 361 -25.06 20.37 -9.00
CA THR A 361 -25.33 21.21 -7.83
C THR A 361 -25.61 22.66 -8.23
N THR A 362 -24.87 23.17 -9.20
CA THR A 362 -25.00 24.56 -9.69
C THR A 362 -25.82 24.67 -10.97
N GLY A 363 -26.06 23.57 -11.67
CA GLY A 363 -26.74 23.58 -12.97
C GLY A 363 -25.91 24.28 -14.04
N THR A 364 -24.59 24.08 -14.03
CA THR A 364 -23.66 24.73 -14.97
C THR A 364 -22.79 23.73 -15.73
N PRO A 365 -22.32 24.07 -16.95
CA PRO A 365 -21.37 23.24 -17.67
C PRO A 365 -20.01 23.15 -16.96
N LEU A 366 -19.44 21.95 -16.90
CA LEU A 366 -18.04 21.75 -16.55
C LEU A 366 -17.16 22.04 -17.76
N ALA A 367 -15.99 22.62 -17.50
CA ALA A 367 -15.00 22.97 -18.51
C ALA A 367 -13.59 22.83 -17.95
N SER A 368 -12.58 23.00 -18.82
CA SER A 368 -11.20 23.15 -18.40
C SER A 368 -10.52 24.31 -19.13
N LEU A 369 -9.67 25.04 -18.41
CA LEU A 369 -8.85 26.12 -18.97
C LEU A 369 -7.38 25.83 -18.68
N ALA A 370 -6.55 25.67 -19.73
CA ALA A 370 -5.14 25.28 -19.59
C ALA A 370 -4.91 24.00 -18.73
N GLY A 371 -5.89 23.09 -18.71
CA GLY A 371 -5.85 21.88 -17.88
C GLY A 371 -6.39 22.07 -16.45
N HIS A 372 -6.76 23.28 -16.03
CA HIS A 372 -7.45 23.49 -14.76
C HIS A 372 -8.92 23.09 -14.90
N PRO A 373 -9.46 22.17 -14.09
CA PRO A 373 -10.89 21.89 -14.08
C PRO A 373 -11.68 23.05 -13.46
N GLY A 374 -12.84 23.33 -14.02
CA GLY A 374 -13.71 24.42 -13.59
C GLY A 374 -15.15 24.25 -14.10
N ARG A 375 -15.96 25.26 -13.84
CA ARG A 375 -17.33 25.40 -14.37
C ARG A 375 -17.54 26.78 -14.99
N ILE A 376 -18.54 26.89 -15.84
CA ILE A 376 -18.89 28.14 -16.53
C ILE A 376 -20.11 28.78 -15.86
N GLU A 377 -19.89 29.91 -15.19
CA GLU A 377 -20.95 30.72 -14.57
C GLU A 377 -21.11 32.03 -15.37
N GLY A 378 -22.17 32.13 -16.16
CA GLY A 378 -22.37 33.26 -17.06
C GLY A 378 -21.25 33.36 -18.11
N ALA A 379 -20.42 34.40 -17.99
CA ALA A 379 -19.24 34.60 -18.86
C ALA A 379 -17.90 34.29 -18.14
N ALA A 380 -17.95 33.76 -16.92
CA ALA A 380 -16.77 33.51 -16.10
C ALA A 380 -16.44 32.02 -16.00
N PHE A 381 -15.14 31.71 -16.00
CA PHE A 381 -14.62 30.41 -15.60
C PHE A 381 -14.39 30.42 -14.09
N VAL A 382 -15.09 29.53 -13.37
CA VAL A 382 -14.93 29.33 -11.93
C VAL A 382 -14.13 28.05 -11.72
N GLU A 383 -12.93 28.22 -11.21
CA GLU A 383 -12.00 27.12 -10.98
C GLU A 383 -12.46 26.19 -9.86
N LEU A 384 -12.35 24.87 -10.09
CA LEU A 384 -12.54 23.87 -9.04
C LEU A 384 -11.21 23.64 -8.31
N MET A 385 -11.28 23.63 -6.98
CA MET A 385 -10.13 23.44 -6.09
C MET A 385 -10.52 22.51 -4.94
N THR A 386 -9.53 21.82 -4.39
CA THR A 386 -9.67 21.09 -3.13
C THR A 386 -9.05 21.90 -1.99
N THR A 387 -9.55 21.72 -0.77
CA THR A 387 -8.91 22.19 0.46
C THR A 387 -8.19 21.06 1.21
N THR A 388 -8.21 19.85 0.67
CA THR A 388 -7.66 18.66 1.31
C THR A 388 -6.18 18.49 0.97
N MET A 389 -5.37 18.19 1.99
CA MET A 389 -3.97 17.81 1.80
C MET A 389 -3.87 16.29 1.61
N TYR A 390 -3.75 15.86 0.35
CA TYR A 390 -3.66 14.46 -0.07
C TYR A 390 -2.24 13.89 0.00
N TYR A 391 -1.89 12.94 0.86
CA TYR A 391 -0.54 12.36 0.87
C TYR A 391 -0.52 11.01 1.58
N ASN A 392 0.44 10.15 1.24
CA ASN A 392 0.66 8.91 1.96
C ASN A 392 1.83 9.02 2.94
N PRO A 393 1.65 8.63 4.22
CA PRO A 393 2.76 8.54 5.18
C PRO A 393 3.96 7.71 4.69
N SER A 394 3.73 6.64 3.95
CA SER A 394 4.80 5.80 3.39
C SER A 394 5.50 6.42 2.17
N CYS A 395 4.88 7.41 1.52
CA CYS A 395 5.42 8.12 0.37
C CYS A 395 5.75 9.60 0.66
N MET A 396 5.81 10.03 1.92
CA MET A 396 5.98 11.44 2.27
C MET A 396 7.19 12.11 1.63
N LEU A 397 8.29 11.37 1.41
CA LEU A 397 9.48 11.89 0.73
C LEU A 397 9.19 12.35 -0.70
N TRP A 398 8.20 11.75 -1.36
CA TRP A 398 7.81 12.09 -2.72
C TRP A 398 6.51 12.91 -2.75
N ASP A 399 5.55 12.66 -1.87
CA ASP A 399 4.31 13.45 -1.82
C ASP A 399 4.55 14.88 -1.31
N MET A 400 5.47 15.03 -0.35
CA MET A 400 5.74 16.27 0.40
C MET A 400 7.24 16.40 0.71
N GLN A 401 8.08 16.26 -0.32
CA GLN A 401 9.54 16.29 -0.20
C GLN A 401 10.05 17.50 0.58
N LYS A 402 9.49 18.68 0.31
CA LYS A 402 9.92 19.92 0.99
C LYS A 402 9.67 19.85 2.50
N THR A 403 8.60 19.20 2.95
CA THR A 403 8.30 18.97 4.37
C THR A 403 9.42 18.18 5.05
N LEU A 404 9.85 17.07 4.45
CA LEU A 404 10.87 16.19 5.03
C LEU A 404 12.26 16.81 4.95
N LEU A 405 12.64 17.36 3.79
CA LEU A 405 13.97 17.94 3.60
C LEU A 405 14.17 19.23 4.40
N SER A 406 13.15 20.08 4.55
CA SER A 406 13.26 21.25 5.44
C SER A 406 13.45 20.85 6.91
N TYR A 407 12.82 19.75 7.35
CA TYR A 407 13.03 19.21 8.70
C TYR A 407 14.47 18.72 8.88
N ALA A 408 14.97 17.95 7.92
CA ALA A 408 16.36 17.50 7.90
C ALA A 408 17.35 18.68 7.90
N GLU A 409 17.12 19.70 7.06
CA GLU A 409 17.95 20.91 7.01
C GLU A 409 17.93 21.69 8.32
N ALA A 410 16.76 21.89 8.91
CA ALA A 410 16.62 22.61 10.17
C ALA A 410 17.36 21.87 11.30
N HIS A 411 17.24 20.55 11.33
CA HIS A 411 17.94 19.70 12.30
C HIS A 411 19.46 19.70 12.09
N ASP A 412 19.93 19.59 10.84
CA ASP A 412 21.36 19.66 10.49
C ASP A 412 21.97 21.00 10.94
N ARG A 413 21.26 22.11 10.73
CA ARG A 413 21.73 23.44 11.17
C ARG A 413 21.78 23.59 12.70
N LEU A 414 20.83 23.02 13.43
CA LEU A 414 20.76 23.14 14.89
C LEU A 414 21.74 22.20 15.62
N THR A 415 21.99 21.02 15.06
CA THR A 415 22.71 19.94 15.76
C THR A 415 24.04 19.55 15.12
N GLY A 416 24.32 20.00 13.90
CA GLY A 416 25.49 19.59 13.12
C GLY A 416 25.38 18.19 12.52
N SER A 417 24.18 17.60 12.45
CA SER A 417 23.95 16.35 11.75
C SER A 417 24.08 16.49 10.22
N SER A 418 23.94 15.37 9.51
CA SER A 418 24.04 15.29 8.04
C SER A 418 22.85 14.56 7.41
N LEU A 419 21.64 14.77 7.95
CA LEU A 419 20.42 14.10 7.52
C LEU A 419 20.08 14.40 6.06
N VAL A 420 20.26 15.64 5.60
CA VAL A 420 20.05 15.98 4.18
C VAL A 420 21.00 15.17 3.31
N GLY A 421 22.28 15.09 3.70
CA GLY A 421 23.27 14.27 3.02
C GLY A 421 22.88 12.80 2.96
N GLN A 422 22.34 12.24 4.05
CA GLN A 422 21.87 10.85 4.10
C GLN A 422 20.66 10.60 3.20
N PHE A 423 19.70 11.53 3.12
CA PHE A 423 18.58 11.44 2.17
C PHE A 423 19.07 11.46 0.72
N MET A 424 19.97 12.40 0.39
CA MET A 424 20.50 12.52 -0.97
C MET A 424 21.35 11.30 -1.36
N GLU A 425 22.24 10.82 -0.49
CA GLU A 425 23.02 9.61 -0.76
C GLU A 425 22.14 8.35 -0.89
N GLY A 426 21.06 8.27 -0.10
CA GLY A 426 20.17 7.11 -0.08
C GLY A 426 19.22 7.03 -1.27
N PHE A 427 18.74 8.18 -1.75
CA PHE A 427 17.66 8.24 -2.74
C PHE A 427 18.01 9.00 -4.03
N ASP A 428 18.66 10.16 -3.98
CA ASP A 428 18.96 10.99 -5.17
C ASP A 428 20.02 10.31 -6.05
N GLU A 429 19.55 9.43 -6.94
CA GLU A 429 20.41 8.57 -7.75
C GLU A 429 21.09 9.34 -8.87
N ASN A 430 20.43 10.37 -9.39
CA ASN A 430 20.88 11.18 -10.52
C ASN A 430 21.70 12.42 -10.10
N ARG A 431 21.63 12.81 -8.81
CA ARG A 431 22.34 13.93 -8.17
C ARG A 431 21.90 15.31 -8.64
N ASP A 432 20.64 15.47 -9.00
CA ASP A 432 20.06 16.77 -9.39
C ASP A 432 19.46 17.55 -8.21
N GLY A 433 19.44 16.96 -7.01
CA GLY A 433 18.91 17.55 -5.78
C GLY A 433 17.40 17.41 -5.60
N VAL A 434 16.72 16.67 -6.49
CA VAL A 434 15.31 16.30 -6.39
C VAL A 434 15.22 14.77 -6.31
N ILE A 435 14.45 14.26 -5.35
CA ILE A 435 14.25 12.80 -5.22
C ILE A 435 12.98 12.39 -5.94
N ASP A 436 13.10 11.65 -7.04
CA ASP A 436 11.99 11.27 -7.93
C ASP A 436 11.21 10.05 -7.44
N TYR A 437 9.97 9.85 -7.91
CA TYR A 437 9.23 8.59 -7.63
C TYR A 437 9.92 7.34 -8.20
N ASP A 438 10.82 7.50 -9.16
CA ASP A 438 11.65 6.42 -9.69
C ASP A 438 12.92 6.19 -8.84
N GLU A 439 13.19 7.05 -7.86
CA GLU A 439 14.35 7.03 -6.97
C GLU A 439 13.96 6.53 -5.58
N ASN A 440 14.08 5.21 -5.40
CA ASN A 440 13.66 4.49 -4.18
C ASN A 440 14.84 3.86 -3.43
N GLY A 441 16.06 4.27 -3.78
CA GLY A 441 17.30 3.66 -3.31
C GLY A 441 17.66 2.37 -4.07
N ARG A 442 18.96 2.09 -4.07
CA ARG A 442 19.56 1.03 -4.91
C ARG A 442 19.53 -0.37 -4.28
N LYS A 443 19.05 -0.48 -3.05
CA LYS A 443 18.98 -1.75 -2.30
C LYS A 443 17.71 -2.56 -2.55
N GLY A 444 16.79 -2.04 -3.37
CA GLY A 444 15.63 -2.77 -3.84
C GLY A 444 14.56 -3.07 -2.79
N PHE A 445 14.38 -2.20 -1.79
CA PHE A 445 13.56 -2.38 -0.56
C PHE A 445 12.26 -3.17 -0.73
N TRP A 446 11.46 -2.88 -1.77
CA TRP A 446 10.14 -3.51 -1.96
C TRP A 446 10.24 -4.99 -2.34
N THR A 447 11.34 -5.45 -2.94
CA THR A 447 11.51 -6.86 -3.30
C THR A 447 11.57 -7.78 -2.05
N PRO A 448 12.54 -7.61 -1.12
CA PRO A 448 12.54 -8.37 0.12
C PRO A 448 11.37 -7.96 1.02
N GLY A 449 10.92 -6.70 0.97
CA GLY A 449 9.76 -6.23 1.72
C GLY A 449 8.50 -7.03 1.42
N PHE A 450 8.14 -7.19 0.15
CA PHE A 450 6.99 -8.02 -0.24
C PHE A 450 7.22 -9.51 0.04
N SER A 451 8.46 -10.01 -0.05
CA SER A 451 8.77 -11.39 0.30
C SER A 451 8.52 -11.67 1.78
N ILE A 452 8.92 -10.75 2.66
CA ILE A 452 8.65 -10.80 4.11
C ILE A 452 7.15 -10.71 4.39
N LEU A 453 6.45 -9.76 3.78
CA LEU A 453 5.00 -9.61 3.96
C LEU A 453 4.22 -10.83 3.48
N SER A 454 4.63 -11.40 2.34
CA SER A 454 4.06 -12.63 1.78
C SER A 454 4.25 -13.81 2.71
N HIS A 455 5.46 -14.00 3.24
CA HIS A 455 5.76 -15.08 4.18
C HIS A 455 5.02 -14.91 5.50
N ALA A 456 4.95 -13.67 6.02
CA ALA A 456 4.16 -13.37 7.21
C ALA A 456 2.71 -13.82 7.03
N LEU A 457 2.07 -13.50 5.90
CA LEU A 457 0.69 -13.93 5.63
C LEU A 457 0.55 -15.44 5.52
N ASP A 458 1.51 -16.15 4.92
CA ASP A 458 1.51 -17.62 4.91
C ASP A 458 1.55 -18.19 6.34
N LEU A 459 2.39 -17.64 7.24
CA LEU A 459 2.42 -18.01 8.65
C LEU A 459 1.06 -17.78 9.32
N GLN A 460 0.42 -16.64 9.03
CA GLN A 460 -0.93 -16.33 9.54
C GLN A 460 -1.98 -17.37 9.14
N MET A 461 -1.79 -18.04 8.01
CA MET A 461 -2.72 -19.03 7.47
C MET A 461 -2.37 -20.48 7.83
N ALA A 462 -1.12 -20.80 8.17
CA ALA A 462 -0.62 -22.18 8.23
C ALA A 462 -0.79 -22.91 9.58
N GLY A 463 -0.93 -22.19 10.71
CA GLY A 463 -0.83 -22.82 12.04
C GLY A 463 -1.77 -22.31 13.13
N ASP A 464 -1.84 -23.07 14.23
CA ASP A 464 -2.46 -22.63 15.49
C ASP A 464 -1.69 -21.42 16.02
N TYR A 465 -2.39 -20.33 16.33
CA TYR A 465 -1.79 -19.03 16.68
C TYR A 465 -0.96 -18.36 15.56
N GLY A 466 -1.08 -18.83 14.32
CA GLY A 466 -0.35 -18.27 13.17
C GLY A 466 -0.52 -16.76 13.00
N MET A 467 -1.67 -16.17 13.38
CA MET A 467 -1.84 -14.70 13.31
C MET A 467 -0.80 -13.96 14.15
N LEU A 468 -0.52 -14.46 15.36
CA LEU A 468 0.47 -13.89 16.27
C LEU A 468 1.89 -14.10 15.71
N GLU A 469 2.22 -15.31 15.27
CA GLU A 469 3.54 -15.61 14.70
C GLU A 469 3.83 -14.75 13.47
N GLY A 470 2.87 -14.64 12.53
CA GLY A 470 3.03 -13.84 11.33
C GLY A 470 3.12 -12.34 11.61
N ASP A 471 2.35 -11.80 12.55
CA ASP A 471 2.46 -10.39 12.97
C ASP A 471 3.80 -10.08 13.64
N PHE A 472 4.31 -11.01 14.46
CA PHE A 472 5.65 -10.92 15.05
C PHE A 472 6.72 -10.94 13.96
N TYR A 473 6.68 -11.93 13.06
CA TYR A 473 7.61 -12.08 11.96
C TYR A 473 7.64 -10.83 11.07
N ARG A 474 6.47 -10.29 10.70
CA ARG A 474 6.36 -9.05 9.92
C ARG A 474 7.06 -7.91 10.65
N THR A 475 6.73 -7.65 11.90
CA THR A 475 7.26 -6.50 12.65
C THR A 475 8.78 -6.63 12.82
N ALA A 476 9.26 -7.82 13.17
CA ALA A 476 10.68 -8.09 13.36
C ALA A 476 11.48 -7.92 12.06
N ASN A 477 11.02 -8.47 10.94
CA ASN A 477 11.82 -8.52 9.71
C ASN A 477 11.58 -7.32 8.79
N TYR A 478 10.35 -6.83 8.66
CA TYR A 478 10.05 -5.69 7.77
C TYR A 478 10.41 -4.35 8.39
N SER A 479 10.13 -4.16 9.69
CA SER A 479 10.22 -2.84 10.34
C SER A 479 11.46 -2.65 11.21
N LEU A 480 12.19 -3.72 11.55
CA LEU A 480 13.26 -3.68 12.57
C LEU A 480 14.60 -4.28 12.12
N LYS A 481 14.75 -5.61 12.03
CA LYS A 481 16.05 -6.31 11.87
C LYS A 481 16.90 -5.79 10.71
N HIS A 482 16.27 -5.38 9.60
CA HIS A 482 16.96 -5.02 8.36
C HIS A 482 17.09 -3.51 8.15
N THR A 483 16.92 -2.72 9.21
CA THR A 483 17.15 -1.27 9.20
C THR A 483 18.55 -0.92 9.72
N ASP A 484 19.21 -1.85 10.41
CA ASP A 484 20.56 -1.74 10.92
C ASP A 484 21.31 -3.07 10.71
N PRO A 485 22.49 -3.08 10.05
CA PRO A 485 23.24 -4.31 9.81
C PRO A 485 23.72 -4.99 11.11
N ARG A 486 23.73 -4.31 12.25
CA ARG A 486 24.12 -4.88 13.55
C ARG A 486 23.02 -5.71 14.20
N TRP A 487 21.78 -5.62 13.70
CA TRP A 487 20.60 -6.28 14.29
C TRP A 487 20.24 -7.61 13.64
N ASN A 488 21.09 -8.13 12.75
CA ASN A 488 20.91 -9.43 12.14
C ASN A 488 22.27 -10.08 11.80
N PRO A 489 22.39 -11.42 11.84
CA PRO A 489 23.68 -12.11 11.76
C PRO A 489 24.35 -12.03 10.38
N ARG A 490 23.60 -11.67 9.33
CA ARG A 490 24.10 -11.57 7.94
C ARG A 490 24.33 -10.12 7.50
N GLY A 491 24.20 -9.15 8.40
CA GLY A 491 24.48 -7.75 8.14
C GLY A 491 23.59 -7.08 7.09
N HIS A 492 22.35 -7.54 6.87
CA HIS A 492 21.43 -6.92 5.91
C HIS A 492 20.91 -5.57 6.43
N ASP A 493 20.80 -4.59 5.54
CA ASP A 493 20.34 -3.24 5.84
C ASP A 493 19.51 -2.62 4.70
N PHE A 494 18.77 -3.46 3.95
CA PHE A 494 17.98 -3.03 2.79
C PHE A 494 16.81 -2.09 3.11
N ALA A 495 16.43 -1.96 4.40
CA ALA A 495 15.38 -1.05 4.87
C ALA A 495 15.94 0.24 5.51
N ARG A 496 17.26 0.42 5.53
CA ARG A 496 17.91 1.53 6.21
C ARG A 496 17.50 2.90 5.65
N GLU A 497 17.44 3.06 4.34
CA GLU A 497 17.08 4.33 3.70
C GLU A 497 15.60 4.67 3.96
N TYR A 498 14.71 3.67 3.89
CA TYR A 498 13.28 3.85 4.23
C TYR A 498 13.05 4.20 5.70
N MET A 499 13.94 3.77 6.61
CA MET A 499 13.90 4.20 8.00
C MET A 499 14.05 5.73 8.13
N LEU A 500 14.81 6.40 7.25
CA LEU A 500 14.89 7.87 7.24
C LEU A 500 13.51 8.49 6.98
N VAL A 501 12.78 7.97 5.98
CA VAL A 501 11.44 8.44 5.63
C VAL A 501 10.47 8.22 6.80
N TRP A 502 10.53 7.05 7.44
CA TRP A 502 9.66 6.74 8.59
C TRP A 502 9.96 7.59 9.81
N ILE A 503 11.23 7.88 10.11
CA ILE A 503 11.61 8.76 11.23
C ILE A 503 11.11 10.17 10.98
N ALA A 504 11.32 10.72 9.79
CA ALA A 504 10.87 12.08 9.46
C ALA A 504 9.34 12.19 9.44
N THR A 505 8.65 11.16 8.93
CA THR A 505 7.19 11.02 9.02
C THR A 505 6.72 10.99 10.47
N ARG A 506 7.41 10.23 11.33
CA ARG A 506 7.10 10.19 12.77
C ARG A 506 7.31 11.55 13.44
N ALA A 507 8.36 12.27 13.09
CA ALA A 507 8.61 13.62 13.59
C ALA A 507 7.48 14.58 13.20
N TYR A 508 6.98 14.49 11.95
CA TYR A 508 5.82 15.25 11.52
C TYR A 508 4.58 14.93 12.34
N GLU A 509 4.27 13.64 12.55
CA GLU A 509 3.14 13.23 13.39
C GLU A 509 3.26 13.74 14.83
N MET A 510 4.47 13.69 15.41
CA MET A 510 4.75 14.21 16.74
C MET A 510 4.57 15.74 16.82
N SER A 511 4.90 16.48 15.76
CA SER A 511 4.70 17.93 15.73
C SER A 511 3.24 18.33 15.93
N LYS A 512 2.30 17.46 15.54
CA LYS A 512 0.85 17.69 15.65
C LYS A 512 0.29 17.40 17.05
N ALA A 513 1.11 16.96 18.01
CA ALA A 513 0.64 16.68 19.36
C ALA A 513 0.00 17.93 20.00
N GLY A 514 -1.12 17.75 20.71
CA GLY A 514 -1.86 18.85 21.35
C GLY A 514 -1.16 19.48 22.56
N THR A 515 -0.07 18.88 23.03
CA THR A 515 0.73 19.30 24.18
C THR A 515 2.16 19.60 23.75
N VAL A 516 2.80 20.53 24.45
CA VAL A 516 4.24 20.81 24.28
C VAL A 516 5.02 19.96 25.27
N SER A 517 6.12 19.37 24.82
CA SER A 517 7.03 18.57 25.64
C SER A 517 8.48 18.89 25.30
N ASP A 518 9.38 18.67 26.26
CA ASP A 518 10.81 18.87 26.03
C ASP A 518 11.40 17.72 25.23
N ASP A 519 12.39 18.01 24.39
CA ASP A 519 13.22 17.00 23.76
C ASP A 519 14.37 16.60 24.70
N PRO A 520 14.48 15.32 25.12
CA PRO A 520 15.51 14.90 26.07
C PRO A 520 16.89 14.70 25.41
N PHE A 521 16.99 14.72 24.08
CA PHE A 521 18.22 14.50 23.33
C PHE A 521 18.83 15.80 22.80
N VAL A 522 18.02 16.85 22.61
CA VAL A 522 18.49 18.16 22.16
C VAL A 522 18.15 19.23 23.22
N PRO A 523 19.12 19.68 24.03
CA PRO A 523 18.87 20.61 25.14
C PRO A 523 18.16 21.90 24.71
N GLY A 524 17.04 22.21 25.36
CA GLY A 524 16.26 23.43 25.10
C GLY A 524 15.31 23.34 23.90
N MET A 525 15.36 22.27 23.11
CA MET A 525 14.38 21.98 22.08
C MET A 525 13.09 21.44 22.69
N LYS A 526 11.96 21.80 22.09
CA LYS A 526 10.62 21.36 22.43
C LYS A 526 9.92 20.81 21.20
N TRP A 527 8.87 20.03 21.43
CA TRP A 527 8.05 19.46 20.37
C TRP A 527 6.57 19.45 20.74
N GLY A 528 5.70 19.30 19.73
CA GLY A 528 4.24 19.42 19.83
C GLY A 528 3.73 20.83 19.55
N LYS A 529 2.42 20.97 19.27
CA LYS A 529 1.77 22.22 18.83
C LYS A 529 2.48 22.92 17.66
N GLY A 530 2.92 22.14 16.67
CA GLY A 530 3.66 22.62 15.50
C GLY A 530 5.18 22.67 15.71
N MET A 531 5.71 22.35 16.88
CA MET A 531 7.16 22.17 17.07
C MET A 531 7.58 20.73 16.78
N TRP A 532 8.63 20.54 16.01
CA TRP A 532 9.14 19.24 15.60
C TRP A 532 10.20 18.74 16.60
N PRO A 533 10.23 17.43 16.91
CA PRO A 533 11.24 16.85 17.79
C PRO A 533 12.61 16.78 17.12
N GLY A 534 13.66 16.57 17.92
CA GLY A 534 14.97 16.15 17.44
C GLY A 534 14.91 14.75 16.83
N TRP A 535 15.86 14.45 15.94
CA TRP A 535 15.88 13.20 15.18
C TRP A 535 15.98 11.96 16.09
N SER A 536 16.79 12.04 17.14
CA SER A 536 16.97 10.96 18.12
C SER A 536 15.67 10.65 18.87
N LEU A 537 14.89 11.67 19.23
CA LEU A 537 13.60 11.48 19.88
C LEU A 537 12.59 10.83 18.92
N ALA A 538 12.49 11.33 17.69
CA ALA A 538 11.63 10.76 16.66
C ALA A 538 11.98 9.28 16.39
N THR A 539 13.27 8.97 16.28
CA THR A 539 13.79 7.61 16.14
C THR A 539 13.37 6.73 17.31
N ARG A 540 13.55 7.21 18.55
CA ARG A 540 13.14 6.46 19.75
C ARG A 540 11.64 6.21 19.77
N HIS A 541 10.82 7.22 19.45
CA HIS A 541 9.37 7.09 19.38
C HIS A 541 8.91 6.08 18.32
N LEU A 542 9.56 6.06 17.15
CA LEU A 542 9.25 5.11 16.09
C LEU A 542 9.58 3.68 16.51
N LEU A 543 10.82 3.44 16.94
CA LEU A 543 11.28 2.10 17.30
C LEU A 543 10.54 1.54 18.53
N SER A 544 10.31 2.35 19.56
CA SER A 544 9.45 1.95 20.68
C SER A 544 8.01 1.68 20.23
N GLY A 545 7.51 2.41 19.23
CA GLY A 545 6.22 2.13 18.59
C GLY A 545 6.14 0.73 17.99
N PHE A 546 7.20 0.26 17.31
CA PHE A 546 7.24 -1.11 16.79
C PHE A 546 7.44 -2.17 17.88
N VAL A 547 8.39 -1.95 18.79
CA VAL A 547 8.75 -2.94 19.81
C VAL A 547 7.65 -3.08 20.87
N TYR A 548 7.06 -1.96 21.29
CA TYR A 548 6.15 -1.90 22.44
C TYR A 548 4.79 -1.26 22.11
N GLY A 549 4.65 -0.51 21.03
CA GLY A 549 3.41 0.22 20.72
C GLY A 549 3.28 1.58 21.38
N GLY A 550 4.19 1.93 22.30
CA GLY A 550 4.13 3.15 23.08
C GLY A 550 5.46 3.48 23.77
N MET A 551 5.50 4.61 24.48
CA MET A 551 6.71 5.12 25.16
C MET A 551 6.73 4.86 26.67
N SER A 552 5.65 4.33 27.23
CA SER A 552 5.49 4.02 28.65
C SER A 552 4.83 2.64 28.83
N PRO A 553 5.02 1.97 29.97
CA PRO A 553 4.49 0.62 30.19
C PRO A 553 2.97 0.49 30.11
N ASP A 554 2.22 1.53 30.45
CA ASP A 554 0.75 1.60 30.34
C ASP A 554 0.26 1.72 28.89
N LEU A 555 1.13 2.10 27.96
CA LEU A 555 0.84 2.23 26.53
C LEU A 555 1.37 1.06 25.71
N VAL A 556 1.79 -0.04 26.35
CA VAL A 556 2.26 -1.22 25.62
C VAL A 556 1.09 -1.86 24.89
N SER A 557 1.17 -1.89 23.55
CA SER A 557 0.09 -2.35 22.69
C SER A 557 0.11 -3.88 22.52
N PRO A 558 -1.06 -4.55 22.57
CA PRO A 558 -1.22 -5.97 22.21
C PRO A 558 -0.75 -6.34 20.80
N GLY A 559 -0.65 -5.36 19.89
CA GLY A 559 -0.19 -5.56 18.51
C GLY A 559 1.28 -5.22 18.27
N SER A 560 2.03 -4.82 19.31
CA SER A 560 3.47 -4.59 19.21
C SER A 560 4.26 -5.90 19.16
N LEU A 561 5.57 -5.84 18.87
CA LEU A 561 6.44 -7.01 18.92
C LEU A 561 6.37 -7.72 20.27
N TYR A 562 6.49 -6.96 21.37
CA TYR A 562 6.35 -7.46 22.74
C TYR A 562 4.94 -7.98 23.02
N GLY A 563 3.92 -7.21 22.69
CA GLY A 563 2.52 -7.57 22.95
C GLY A 563 2.12 -8.88 22.26
N THR A 564 2.65 -9.11 21.06
CA THR A 564 2.40 -10.33 20.28
C THR A 564 3.06 -11.55 20.94
N ALA A 565 4.33 -11.46 21.33
CA ALA A 565 5.02 -12.52 22.06
C ALA A 565 4.37 -12.82 23.42
N PHE A 566 4.00 -11.77 24.17
CA PHE A 566 3.26 -11.90 25.42
C PHE A 566 1.93 -12.66 25.23
N ARG A 567 1.13 -12.27 24.24
CA ARG A 567 -0.17 -12.92 23.98
C ARG A 567 0.00 -14.38 23.63
N TYR A 568 1.01 -14.72 22.83
CA TYR A 568 1.30 -16.11 22.52
C TYR A 568 1.62 -16.90 23.79
N ALA A 569 2.60 -16.42 24.58
CA ALA A 569 3.01 -17.07 25.81
C ALA A 569 1.86 -17.23 26.82
N ASP A 570 1.03 -16.21 27.01
CA ASP A 570 -0.12 -16.29 27.92
C ASP A 570 -1.14 -17.33 27.43
N LYS A 571 -1.45 -17.36 26.14
CA LYS A 571 -2.46 -18.26 25.57
C LYS A 571 -2.01 -19.71 25.57
N THR A 572 -0.75 -19.98 25.21
CA THR A 572 -0.25 -21.35 25.05
C THR A 572 0.35 -21.93 26.32
N LEU A 573 0.93 -21.10 27.19
CA LEU A 573 1.67 -21.56 28.37
C LEU A 573 0.98 -21.23 29.70
N ASN A 574 0.00 -20.30 29.70
CA ASN A 574 -0.73 -19.86 30.89
C ASN A 574 -2.25 -19.91 30.71
N ASN A 575 -2.74 -20.64 29.71
CA ASN A 575 -4.16 -20.87 29.43
C ASN A 575 -5.00 -19.58 29.35
N GLY A 576 -4.40 -18.50 28.82
CA GLY A 576 -5.05 -17.20 28.65
C GLY A 576 -5.33 -16.46 29.95
N GLY A 577 -4.56 -16.70 31.02
CA GLY A 577 -4.80 -16.13 32.35
C GLY A 577 -4.88 -14.60 32.38
N TYR A 578 -4.14 -13.91 31.52
CA TYR A 578 -4.21 -12.45 31.39
C TYR A 578 -5.07 -11.99 30.21
N THR A 579 -5.00 -12.70 29.09
CA THR A 579 -5.73 -12.36 27.86
C THR A 579 -7.22 -12.70 27.95
N GLY A 580 -7.62 -13.52 28.92
CA GLY A 580 -9.01 -13.94 29.17
C GLY A 580 -9.55 -14.98 28.18
N SER A 581 -8.73 -15.42 27.23
CA SER A 581 -9.12 -16.41 26.22
C SER A 581 -7.89 -17.08 25.63
N VAL A 582 -8.00 -18.35 25.26
CA VAL A 582 -6.99 -19.05 24.44
C VAL A 582 -7.17 -18.76 22.94
N ASP A 583 -8.27 -18.15 22.52
CA ASP A 583 -8.46 -17.75 21.12
C ASP A 583 -7.45 -16.65 20.76
N GLN A 584 -6.65 -16.87 19.72
CA GLN A 584 -5.69 -15.88 19.21
C GLN A 584 -6.33 -14.55 18.81
N ALA A 585 -7.58 -14.55 18.32
CA ALA A 585 -8.30 -13.34 17.88
C ALA A 585 -8.86 -12.52 19.04
N VAL A 586 -9.02 -13.11 20.23
CA VAL A 586 -9.68 -12.49 21.38
C VAL A 586 -8.66 -12.19 22.47
N SER A 587 -8.58 -10.97 22.94
CA SER A 587 -7.73 -10.61 24.10
C SER A 587 -8.35 -9.44 24.85
N ASP A 588 -8.31 -9.46 26.19
CA ASP A 588 -8.56 -8.27 26.99
C ASP A 588 -7.60 -7.15 26.54
N PRO A 589 -8.09 -5.97 26.14
CA PRO A 589 -7.25 -4.84 25.76
C PRO A 589 -6.25 -4.41 26.84
N ARG A 590 -6.53 -4.72 28.12
CA ARG A 590 -5.66 -4.42 29.27
C ARG A 590 -4.72 -5.57 29.65
N ALA A 591 -4.76 -6.71 28.96
CA ALA A 591 -4.00 -7.91 29.32
C ALA A 591 -2.51 -7.64 29.55
N VAL A 592 -1.90 -6.84 28.66
CA VAL A 592 -0.48 -6.50 28.76
C VAL A 592 -0.20 -5.65 30.00
N ALA A 593 -1.02 -4.63 30.26
CA ALA A 593 -0.87 -3.77 31.43
C ALA A 593 -1.05 -4.55 32.73
N LEU A 594 -2.06 -5.43 32.81
CA LEU A 594 -2.31 -6.31 33.95
C LEU A 594 -1.11 -7.25 34.21
N TYR A 595 -0.50 -7.77 33.16
CA TYR A 595 0.69 -8.60 33.28
C TYR A 595 1.89 -7.82 33.82
N ILE A 596 2.16 -6.64 33.25
CA ILE A 596 3.27 -5.79 33.68
C ILE A 596 3.10 -5.39 35.15
N GLU A 597 1.88 -5.04 35.57
CA GLU A 597 1.56 -4.73 36.96
C GLU A 597 1.79 -5.94 37.88
N ALA A 598 1.26 -7.12 37.52
CA ALA A 598 1.42 -8.33 38.31
C ALA A 598 2.90 -8.73 38.47
N ALA A 599 3.67 -8.70 37.37
CA ALA A 599 5.10 -9.00 37.40
C ALA A 599 5.88 -7.97 38.25
N SER A 600 5.51 -6.69 38.16
CA SER A 600 6.10 -5.63 39.01
C SER A 600 5.77 -5.82 40.49
N ASN A 601 4.63 -6.45 40.80
CA ASN A 601 4.21 -6.82 42.16
C ASN A 601 4.73 -8.21 42.60
N GLY A 602 5.65 -8.82 41.86
CA GLY A 602 6.33 -10.06 42.25
C GLY A 602 5.66 -11.35 41.77
N ALA A 603 4.68 -11.29 40.86
CA ALA A 603 4.19 -12.49 40.18
C ALA A 603 5.31 -13.17 39.38
N ALA A 604 5.25 -14.50 39.28
CA ALA A 604 6.18 -15.25 38.44
C ALA A 604 6.03 -14.83 36.97
N PRO A 605 7.14 -14.51 36.25
CA PRO A 605 7.06 -14.19 34.85
C PRO A 605 6.55 -15.37 34.01
N LEU A 606 5.82 -15.07 32.94
CA LEU A 606 5.47 -16.07 31.92
C LEU A 606 6.73 -16.66 31.27
N ASP A 607 6.65 -17.88 30.76
CA ASP A 607 7.80 -18.58 30.14
C ASP A 607 8.05 -18.11 28.70
N PHE A 608 8.48 -16.86 28.57
CA PHE A 608 9.02 -16.30 27.34
C PHE A 608 10.17 -15.30 27.58
N THR A 609 10.94 -14.99 26.55
CA THR A 609 11.94 -13.92 26.58
C THR A 609 12.01 -13.25 25.21
N LEU A 610 11.80 -11.94 25.17
CA LEU A 610 12.03 -11.09 24.01
C LEU A 610 13.43 -10.49 24.09
N TYR A 611 14.21 -10.67 23.03
CA TYR A 611 15.54 -10.09 22.91
C TYR A 611 15.50 -8.78 22.13
N VAL A 612 16.09 -7.73 22.69
CA VAL A 612 16.11 -6.37 22.10
C VAL A 612 17.53 -5.81 22.12
N PRO A 613 17.86 -4.81 21.29
CA PRO A 613 19.18 -4.19 21.37
C PRO A 613 19.32 -3.36 22.65
N ALA A 614 20.57 -3.05 23.01
CA ALA A 614 20.89 -2.23 24.18
C ALA A 614 20.07 -0.92 24.23
N GLY A 615 19.58 -0.56 25.41
CA GLY A 615 18.75 0.61 25.66
C GLY A 615 17.25 0.43 25.39
N PHE A 616 16.80 -0.75 24.93
CA PHE A 616 15.37 -1.04 24.73
C PHE A 616 14.74 -1.87 25.84
N GLY A 617 15.48 -2.36 26.83
CA GLY A 617 14.95 -3.16 27.96
C GLY A 617 14.15 -2.37 28.99
N ARG A 618 14.08 -1.04 28.84
CA ARG A 618 13.31 -0.14 29.71
C ARG A 618 12.43 0.81 28.92
N LEU A 619 11.22 1.07 29.44
CA LEU A 619 10.33 2.16 29.01
C LEU A 619 10.07 3.09 30.18
N ALA A 620 10.21 4.40 29.96
CA ALA A 620 10.08 5.42 31.01
C ALA A 620 10.88 5.08 32.30
N GLY A 621 12.07 4.51 32.15
CA GLY A 621 12.93 4.07 33.27
C GLY A 621 12.54 2.74 33.92
N MET A 622 11.36 2.20 33.66
CA MET A 622 10.88 0.92 34.20
C MET A 622 11.36 -0.27 33.35
N LYS A 623 11.79 -1.35 34.02
CA LYS A 623 12.17 -2.60 33.35
C LYS A 623 10.90 -3.30 32.85
N ILE A 624 10.89 -3.71 31.59
CA ILE A 624 9.78 -4.49 31.03
C ILE A 624 10.01 -5.98 31.36
N PRO A 625 9.02 -6.70 31.90
CA PRO A 625 9.18 -8.11 32.22
C PRO A 625 9.42 -8.93 30.94
N ASN A 626 10.24 -9.98 31.04
CA ASN A 626 10.59 -10.88 29.93
C ASN A 626 11.34 -10.22 28.77
N VAL A 627 12.01 -9.10 29.01
CA VAL A 627 12.89 -8.47 28.02
C VAL A 627 14.34 -8.60 28.45
N GLU A 628 15.19 -9.05 27.52
CA GLU A 628 16.64 -9.13 27.68
C GLU A 628 17.32 -8.28 26.61
N GLU A 629 18.19 -7.36 27.04
CA GLU A 629 19.05 -6.62 26.11
C GLU A 629 20.22 -7.49 25.68
N THR A 630 20.55 -7.49 24.39
CA THR A 630 21.65 -8.29 23.85
C THR A 630 22.34 -7.58 22.69
N ASP A 631 23.65 -7.83 22.56
CA ASP A 631 24.46 -7.41 21.42
C ASP A 631 24.68 -8.54 20.40
N ASP A 632 24.10 -9.74 20.63
CA ASP A 632 24.16 -10.87 19.70
C ASP A 632 23.22 -10.61 18.50
N PRO A 633 23.73 -10.35 17.28
CA PRO A 633 22.89 -10.05 16.13
C PRO A 633 21.94 -11.19 15.76
N GLY A 634 22.26 -12.43 16.16
CA GLY A 634 21.39 -13.60 15.94
C GLY A 634 20.18 -13.65 16.86
N ARG A 635 20.15 -12.86 17.94
CA ARG A 635 19.06 -12.82 18.92
C ARG A 635 18.22 -11.55 18.84
N ILE A 636 18.77 -10.43 18.36
CA ILE A 636 18.06 -9.16 18.34
C ILE A 636 16.71 -9.29 17.61
N PHE A 637 15.62 -8.86 18.26
CA PHE A 637 14.22 -8.99 17.82
C PHE A 637 13.79 -10.44 17.55
N THR A 638 14.18 -11.36 18.43
CA THR A 638 13.65 -12.72 18.50
C THR A 638 12.92 -12.93 19.82
N ALA A 639 12.00 -13.88 19.85
CA ALA A 639 11.35 -14.33 21.07
C ALA A 639 11.61 -15.82 21.29
N ARG A 640 11.86 -16.22 22.54
CA ARG A 640 11.98 -17.61 22.95
C ARG A 640 10.84 -17.98 23.88
N PHE A 641 10.28 -19.16 23.70
CA PHE A 641 9.17 -19.67 24.51
C PHE A 641 9.50 -21.05 25.09
N ALA A 642 8.77 -21.45 26.14
CA ALA A 642 8.78 -22.82 26.66
C ALA A 642 10.18 -23.34 27.02
N GLY A 643 11.00 -22.51 27.67
CA GLY A 643 12.41 -22.83 27.98
C GLY A 643 13.36 -22.84 26.77
N GLY A 644 13.00 -22.15 25.68
CA GLY A 644 13.79 -22.07 24.46
C GLY A 644 13.55 -23.18 23.44
N ARG A 645 12.48 -23.96 23.61
CA ARG A 645 12.07 -25.01 22.65
C ARG A 645 11.45 -24.45 21.38
N GLU A 646 10.89 -23.25 21.46
CA GLU A 646 10.32 -22.52 20.33
C GLU A 646 10.96 -21.14 20.25
N VAL A 647 11.29 -20.72 19.02
CA VAL A 647 11.97 -19.46 18.72
C VAL A 647 11.27 -18.79 17.54
N TRP A 648 10.86 -17.54 17.73
CA TRP A 648 10.33 -16.66 16.68
C TRP A 648 11.34 -15.58 16.31
#